data_AF-A0A074ZM56-F1
#
_entry.id   AF-A0A074ZM56-F1
#
_cell.length_a   1.000
_cell.length_b   1.000
_cell.length_c   1.000
_cell.angle_alpha   90.00
_cell.angle_beta   90.00
_cell.angle_gamma   90.00
#
_symmetry.space_group_name_H-M   'P 1'
#
loop_
_entity.id
_entity.type
_entity.pdbx_description
1 polymer ?
#
loop_
_entity_poly.entity_id
_entity_poly.type
_entity_poly.pdbx_seq_one_letter_code
_entity_poly.pdbx_strand_id
1 'polypeptide(L)'
;MVRLFWRRKRTLYICFALVGSIFLFSQFHTNVPSAVVHTIPKPVHKPIGGEVMGDHDVPHAPPPVHQPEAVQKMKQQDQNIPPVALPVLPAPQSIIEKMNLTPQYPPEKSTADSVGPGEGGKAYSVNRDQLGEDQVKFDQGWQDNAFNQYASDKISVRRYLPDYREGDCLTQKFHPDLPQAAVVICFHNEAWSALLRSVHSVMDNAPSHLLKEIILVDDFSDRAYLKQPLEEYMSRYPIVKIVRAKQREGLIRARMMGVRSSTAEVLVFLDSHIECTKGWLEPLLDRIRESETNVVVPIIEVISDKTLQYNNARAGSVQVGGFDWNLIFHWHSPPKRDKERPGAPYSPLRTPTMAGGLFAISRAFFKRLGYYDEGMEVWGGENLELSFKVWMCGGQLETIICSHIGHIFRSRSPYKWESKFSSPLRRNTARLAEAVLGPYAKFYHSQTGTRKIDFGDVSERKAILDRLKCHSFDWYLKNIYPEFFVPTDSVAHGDIESEAGPHCIDSRRKGDGKVIVGMWPCHREGGNQAGPHCIDSPLKGDGKVIVGMWPCHREGGNQYWLMSKLGEIRRDNKCWDAGIEVGRIALLDCHGVRGNQHFVYTSNNEIKHGERCVTLSEDNKSLTIEYCSNSARQRWKFDRSPLILTE
;
A
#
# COMPACT_ATOMS: atom_id res chain seq x y z
N MET A 1 26.71 65.68 -17.15
CA MET A 1 26.52 66.84 -16.24
C MET A 1 25.06 66.87 -15.79
N VAL A 2 24.79 67.21 -14.51
CA VAL A 2 23.57 67.92 -13.98
C VAL A 2 22.19 67.25 -14.30
N ARG A 3 21.49 66.57 -13.36
CA ARG A 3 20.54 67.08 -12.30
C ARG A 3 19.24 67.71 -12.90
N LEU A 4 17.99 67.64 -12.37
CA LEU A 4 17.39 67.14 -11.10
C LEU A 4 15.82 67.00 -11.19
N PHE A 5 15.20 66.06 -10.44
CA PHE A 5 13.92 66.10 -9.66
C PHE A 5 12.44 66.23 -10.22
N TRP A 6 11.67 65.13 -10.03
CA TRP A 6 10.52 64.89 -9.08
C TRP A 6 9.08 65.51 -9.12
N ARG A 7 8.09 64.62 -8.84
CA ARG A 7 6.65 64.77 -8.39
C ARG A 7 5.58 65.09 -9.46
N ARG A 8 4.30 64.64 -9.36
CA ARG A 8 3.49 64.15 -8.21
C ARG A 8 2.30 63.19 -8.61
N LYS A 9 1.90 62.33 -7.67
CA LYS A 9 0.70 61.43 -7.55
C LYS A 9 -0.58 61.67 -8.41
N ARG A 10 -1.28 60.56 -8.76
CA ARG A 10 -2.74 60.37 -8.54
C ARG A 10 -3.15 58.89 -8.45
N THR A 11 -4.38 58.62 -7.99
CA THR A 11 -4.83 57.34 -7.40
C THR A 11 -6.25 56.97 -7.87
N LEU A 12 -6.59 55.68 -7.73
CA LEU A 12 -7.94 55.09 -7.53
C LEU A 12 -8.77 54.72 -8.77
N TYR A 13 -9.11 53.43 -8.86
CA TYR A 13 -10.19 52.89 -9.70
C TYR A 13 -11.42 52.53 -8.83
N ILE A 14 -12.56 52.33 -9.49
CA ILE A 14 -13.92 52.55 -8.97
C ILE A 14 -14.55 51.27 -8.39
N CYS A 15 -15.29 51.43 -7.28
CA CYS A 15 -16.27 50.45 -6.78
C CYS A 15 -17.66 50.70 -7.40
N PHE A 16 -18.46 49.66 -7.59
CA PHE A 16 -19.93 49.78 -7.64
C PHE A 16 -20.61 48.63 -6.88
N ALA A 17 -21.81 48.90 -6.36
CA ALA A 17 -22.47 48.09 -5.34
C ALA A 17 -23.90 47.67 -5.73
N LEU A 18 -24.33 46.55 -5.12
CA LEU A 18 -25.69 46.16 -4.69
C LEU A 18 -26.92 46.99 -5.11
N VAL A 19 -27.83 46.39 -5.90
CA VAL A 19 -29.33 46.45 -5.85
C VAL A 19 -29.87 45.16 -6.54
N GLY A 20 -31.01 44.53 -6.22
CA GLY A 20 -31.86 44.65 -5.02
C GLY A 20 -33.34 44.22 -5.20
N SER A 21 -33.65 42.93 -4.95
CA SER A 21 -34.96 42.41 -4.43
C SER A 21 -36.18 42.22 -5.36
N ILE A 22 -37.13 41.37 -4.89
CA ILE A 22 -38.58 41.22 -5.25
C ILE A 22 -38.91 40.43 -6.55
N PHE A 23 -39.94 39.56 -6.68
CA PHE A 23 -40.62 38.57 -5.80
C PHE A 23 -41.75 37.85 -6.62
N LEU A 24 -42.09 36.60 -6.25
CA LEU A 24 -43.43 35.94 -6.32
C LEU A 24 -44.11 35.43 -7.64
N PHE A 25 -44.65 34.19 -7.49
CA PHE A 25 -45.82 33.53 -8.14
C PHE A 25 -45.84 33.32 -9.68
N SER A 26 -46.52 32.28 -10.22
CA SER A 26 -47.46 31.30 -9.65
C SER A 26 -47.27 29.85 -10.14
N GLN A 27 -48.00 28.93 -9.51
CA GLN A 27 -48.22 27.55 -9.96
C GLN A 27 -48.97 27.48 -11.30
N PHE A 28 -48.84 26.36 -12.02
CA PHE A 28 -49.97 25.66 -12.66
C PHE A 28 -49.71 24.15 -12.75
N HIS A 29 -50.77 23.37 -12.98
CA HIS A 29 -50.91 21.94 -12.66
C HIS A 29 -50.95 21.04 -13.92
N THR A 30 -50.80 19.71 -13.71
CA THR A 30 -51.29 18.59 -14.57
C THR A 30 -50.80 18.53 -16.05
N ASN A 31 -50.22 17.43 -16.54
CA ASN A 31 -50.83 16.11 -16.66
C ASN A 31 -49.83 14.99 -17.01
N VAL A 32 -50.20 13.74 -16.70
CA VAL A 32 -49.55 12.50 -17.14
C VAL A 32 -50.24 11.98 -18.41
N PRO A 33 -49.53 11.27 -19.31
CA PRO A 33 -50.01 9.94 -19.69
C PRO A 33 -48.91 8.86 -19.65
N SER A 34 -49.31 7.66 -19.23
CA SER A 34 -48.50 6.43 -19.22
C SER A 34 -48.68 5.62 -20.52
N ALA A 35 -48.01 4.45 -20.58
CA ALA A 35 -47.94 3.48 -21.68
C ALA A 35 -46.86 3.82 -22.74
N VAL A 36 -46.12 2.86 -23.32
CA VAL A 36 -46.51 1.46 -23.64
C VAL A 36 -45.55 0.41 -23.08
N VAL A 37 -46.11 -0.66 -22.51
CA VAL A 37 -45.40 -1.91 -22.19
C VAL A 37 -45.47 -2.84 -23.40
N HIS A 38 -44.34 -3.24 -23.97
CA HIS A 38 -44.29 -4.31 -24.96
C HIS A 38 -44.10 -5.68 -24.28
N THR A 39 -45.16 -6.47 -24.27
CA THR A 39 -45.14 -7.88 -23.88
C THR A 39 -44.57 -8.75 -25.01
N ILE A 40 -43.56 -9.55 -24.70
CA ILE A 40 -43.01 -10.57 -25.62
C ILE A 40 -43.66 -11.92 -25.28
N PRO A 41 -44.36 -12.59 -26.23
CA PRO A 41 -44.96 -13.90 -25.97
C PRO A 41 -43.92 -15.04 -26.05
N LYS A 42 -44.07 -16.03 -25.16
CA LYS A 42 -43.30 -17.28 -25.19
C LYS A 42 -43.77 -18.18 -26.35
N PRO A 43 -42.87 -18.88 -27.06
CA PRO A 43 -43.27 -19.95 -27.98
C PRO A 43 -43.61 -21.24 -27.22
N VAL A 44 -44.64 -21.94 -27.69
CA VAL A 44 -45.09 -23.26 -27.19
C VAL A 44 -44.68 -24.34 -28.19
N HIS A 45 -44.27 -25.51 -27.70
CA HIS A 45 -43.89 -26.65 -28.54
C HIS A 45 -45.04 -27.18 -29.42
N LYS A 46 -44.70 -27.49 -30.68
CA LYS A 46 -45.29 -28.59 -31.45
C LYS A 46 -44.20 -29.26 -32.29
N PRO A 47 -43.97 -30.58 -32.19
CA PRO A 47 -43.22 -31.32 -33.19
C PRO A 47 -44.15 -31.73 -34.34
N ILE A 48 -43.65 -31.63 -35.57
CA ILE A 48 -44.21 -32.27 -36.77
C ILE A 48 -43.26 -33.43 -37.10
N GLY A 49 -43.80 -34.61 -37.41
CA GLY A 49 -43.00 -35.79 -37.80
C GLY A 49 -43.22 -36.18 -39.26
N GLY A 50 -42.46 -37.17 -39.73
CA GLY A 50 -42.71 -37.85 -41.00
C GLY A 50 -41.45 -38.42 -41.66
N GLU A 51 -41.56 -39.68 -42.09
CA GLU A 51 -40.66 -40.43 -43.00
C GLU A 51 -39.29 -40.91 -42.45
N VAL A 52 -38.81 -42.17 -42.58
CA VAL A 52 -39.29 -43.58 -42.70
C VAL A 52 -38.19 -44.39 -43.45
N MET A 53 -38.10 -45.71 -43.17
CA MET A 53 -37.13 -46.73 -43.65
C MET A 53 -35.84 -46.83 -42.80
N GLY A 54 -35.37 -48.03 -42.39
CA GLY A 54 -35.91 -49.38 -42.59
C GLY A 54 -35.32 -50.41 -41.60
N ASP A 55 -35.79 -51.66 -41.67
CA ASP A 55 -35.54 -52.74 -40.69
C ASP A 55 -34.08 -53.24 -40.59
N HIS A 56 -33.70 -53.77 -39.41
CA HIS A 56 -33.42 -55.22 -39.24
C HIS A 56 -33.09 -55.65 -37.79
N ASP A 57 -33.75 -56.73 -37.37
CA ASP A 57 -33.34 -57.83 -36.47
C ASP A 57 -32.91 -57.60 -35.01
N VAL A 58 -33.78 -58.04 -34.08
CA VAL A 58 -33.48 -58.38 -32.67
C VAL A 58 -34.11 -59.75 -32.34
N PRO A 59 -33.36 -60.74 -31.79
CA PRO A 59 -33.92 -62.06 -31.48
C PRO A 59 -34.64 -62.14 -30.12
N HIS A 60 -35.71 -62.93 -30.06
CA HIS A 60 -36.55 -63.16 -28.89
C HIS A 60 -35.92 -64.07 -27.80
N ALA A 61 -36.37 -63.89 -26.55
CA ALA A 61 -36.10 -64.77 -25.42
C ALA A 61 -37.34 -65.66 -25.06
N PRO A 62 -37.15 -66.80 -24.35
CA PRO A 62 -38.17 -67.87 -24.26
C PRO A 62 -39.24 -67.67 -23.14
N PRO A 63 -40.32 -68.49 -23.15
CA PRO A 63 -41.48 -68.33 -22.24
C PRO A 63 -41.26 -68.89 -20.80
N PRO A 64 -42.13 -68.53 -19.84
CA PRO A 64 -41.94 -68.84 -18.42
C PRO A 64 -42.30 -70.28 -18.02
N VAL A 65 -41.64 -70.79 -16.98
CA VAL A 65 -41.84 -72.13 -16.39
C VAL A 65 -42.51 -72.02 -15.01
N HIS A 66 -43.51 -72.86 -14.75
CA HIS A 66 -44.21 -72.99 -13.46
C HIS A 66 -43.55 -74.02 -12.53
N GLN A 67 -43.47 -73.72 -11.21
CA GLN A 67 -43.56 -74.65 -10.05
C GLN A 67 -43.37 -73.85 -8.72
N PRO A 68 -43.72 -74.38 -7.53
CA PRO A 68 -45.10 -74.65 -7.09
C PRO A 68 -45.47 -73.97 -5.74
N GLU A 69 -46.72 -74.11 -5.31
CA GLU A 69 -47.31 -73.43 -4.13
C GLU A 69 -46.80 -73.97 -2.78
N ALA A 70 -45.81 -73.31 -2.15
CA ALA A 70 -45.36 -73.68 -0.79
C ALA A 70 -44.79 -72.55 0.08
N VAL A 71 -44.95 -71.26 -0.27
CA VAL A 71 -44.43 -70.13 0.56
C VAL A 71 -45.44 -68.99 0.70
N GLN A 72 -46.69 -69.30 1.07
CA GLN A 72 -47.75 -68.29 1.24
C GLN A 72 -48.49 -68.35 2.59
N LYS A 73 -47.83 -68.87 3.63
CA LYS A 73 -48.29 -68.78 5.04
C LYS A 73 -47.16 -68.43 6.02
N MET A 74 -46.47 -67.31 5.79
CA MET A 74 -45.55 -66.70 6.78
C MET A 74 -45.24 -65.21 6.51
N LYS A 75 -46.26 -64.40 6.14
CA LYS A 75 -46.15 -62.94 5.94
C LYS A 75 -47.38 -62.13 6.39
N GLN A 76 -48.07 -62.56 7.44
CA GLN A 76 -49.15 -61.79 8.09
C GLN A 76 -49.09 -61.92 9.62
N GLN A 77 -47.97 -61.51 10.22
CA GLN A 77 -47.86 -61.26 11.66
C GLN A 77 -46.58 -60.45 11.98
N ASP A 78 -46.49 -59.23 11.42
CA ASP A 78 -45.64 -58.16 11.96
C ASP A 78 -46.04 -56.80 11.35
N GLN A 79 -47.20 -56.30 11.78
CA GLN A 79 -47.67 -54.94 11.50
C GLN A 79 -48.25 -54.33 12.79
N ASN A 80 -47.39 -54.15 13.80
CA ASN A 80 -47.65 -53.25 14.94
C ASN A 80 -46.39 -52.94 15.77
N ILE A 81 -45.27 -52.65 15.10
CA ILE A 81 -44.09 -52.06 15.73
C ILE A 81 -44.01 -50.60 15.24
N PRO A 82 -44.17 -49.57 16.10
CA PRO A 82 -43.94 -48.20 15.69
C PRO A 82 -42.49 -48.03 15.26
N PRO A 83 -42.17 -47.19 14.25
CA PRO A 83 -40.80 -47.01 13.81
C PRO A 83 -39.96 -46.51 14.98
N VAL A 84 -39.05 -47.36 15.48
CA VAL A 84 -38.05 -46.96 16.46
C VAL A 84 -37.17 -45.95 15.73
N ALA A 85 -37.38 -44.68 16.04
CA ALA A 85 -36.50 -43.61 15.61
C ALA A 85 -35.11 -43.94 16.16
N LEU A 86 -34.21 -44.38 15.28
CA LEU A 86 -32.79 -44.41 15.58
C LEU A 86 -32.44 -43.01 16.09
N PRO A 87 -31.78 -42.88 17.26
CA PRO A 87 -31.36 -41.57 17.73
C PRO A 87 -30.47 -40.98 16.66
N VAL A 88 -30.93 -39.91 16.02
CA VAL A 88 -30.10 -39.09 15.14
C VAL A 88 -29.03 -38.54 16.05
N LEU A 89 -27.85 -39.18 16.04
CA LEU A 89 -26.68 -38.66 16.74
C LEU A 89 -26.52 -37.22 16.26
N PRO A 90 -26.49 -36.22 17.18
CA PRO A 90 -26.35 -34.84 16.77
C PRO A 90 -25.09 -34.73 15.91
N ALA A 91 -25.23 -34.09 14.75
CA ALA A 91 -24.11 -33.91 13.83
C ALA A 91 -22.92 -33.36 14.62
N PRO A 92 -21.71 -33.90 14.44
CA PRO A 92 -20.57 -33.56 15.28
C PRO A 92 -20.35 -32.05 15.24
N GLN A 93 -20.60 -31.39 16.39
CA GLN A 93 -20.64 -29.94 16.51
C GLN A 93 -19.39 -29.30 15.88
N SER A 94 -19.58 -28.24 15.11
CA SER A 94 -18.53 -27.62 14.29
C SER A 94 -17.33 -27.22 15.14
N ILE A 95 -16.12 -27.30 14.59
CA ILE A 95 -14.92 -26.86 15.32
C ILE A 95 -14.93 -25.33 15.44
N ILE A 96 -15.54 -24.65 14.47
CA ILE A 96 -15.77 -23.20 14.46
C ILE A 96 -16.69 -22.79 15.62
N GLU A 97 -17.79 -23.54 15.84
CA GLU A 97 -18.70 -23.37 16.98
C GLU A 97 -18.00 -23.64 18.32
N LYS A 98 -17.25 -24.74 18.44
CA LYS A 98 -16.49 -25.10 19.65
C LYS A 98 -15.44 -24.05 20.03
N MET A 99 -14.87 -23.36 19.05
CA MET A 99 -13.94 -22.25 19.26
C MET A 99 -14.63 -20.88 19.40
N ASN A 100 -15.96 -20.82 19.33
CA ASN A 100 -16.78 -19.61 19.43
C ASN A 100 -16.33 -18.47 18.48
N LEU A 101 -15.95 -18.83 17.25
CA LEU A 101 -15.47 -17.87 16.25
C LEU A 101 -16.65 -17.12 15.60
N THR A 102 -16.48 -15.83 15.33
CA THR A 102 -17.51 -14.99 14.69
C THR A 102 -17.01 -14.46 13.33
N PRO A 103 -17.71 -14.73 12.21
CA PRO A 103 -18.92 -15.55 12.10
C PRO A 103 -18.60 -17.06 12.11
N GLN A 104 -19.56 -17.87 12.56
CA GLN A 104 -19.49 -19.34 12.56
C GLN A 104 -19.78 -19.92 11.16
N TYR A 105 -20.78 -19.35 10.49
CA TYR A 105 -21.20 -19.69 9.13
C TYR A 105 -21.09 -18.45 8.22
N PRO A 106 -20.92 -18.60 6.91
CA PRO A 106 -20.99 -17.47 5.99
C PRO A 106 -22.34 -16.75 6.12
N PRO A 107 -22.36 -15.43 6.41
CA PRO A 107 -23.61 -14.68 6.42
C PRO A 107 -24.16 -14.54 4.99
N GLU A 108 -25.40 -14.08 4.88
CA GLU A 108 -25.91 -13.57 3.60
C GLU A 108 -25.08 -12.36 3.15
N LYS A 109 -25.07 -12.12 1.83
CA LYS A 109 -24.39 -10.95 1.26
C LYS A 109 -25.23 -9.70 1.53
N SER A 110 -24.68 -8.71 2.21
CA SER A 110 -25.37 -7.44 2.48
C SER A 110 -25.65 -6.67 1.18
N THR A 111 -26.75 -5.91 1.17
CA THR A 111 -27.21 -5.06 0.06
C THR A 111 -27.17 -3.58 0.46
N ALA A 112 -27.54 -2.68 -0.47
CA ALA A 112 -27.66 -1.26 -0.17
C ALA A 112 -28.68 -0.93 0.94
N ASP A 113 -29.66 -1.81 1.15
CA ASP A 113 -30.73 -1.68 2.15
C ASP A 113 -30.37 -2.38 3.49
N SER A 114 -29.25 -3.10 3.56
CA SER A 114 -28.82 -3.78 4.78
C SER A 114 -28.42 -2.80 5.88
N VAL A 115 -28.91 -3.05 7.08
CA VAL A 115 -28.63 -2.27 8.29
C VAL A 115 -27.77 -3.07 9.25
N GLY A 116 -26.70 -2.46 9.77
CA GLY A 116 -25.79 -3.11 10.71
C GLY A 116 -24.48 -2.36 10.91
N PRO A 117 -23.59 -2.85 11.80
CA PRO A 117 -22.27 -2.29 12.01
C PRO A 117 -21.45 -2.26 10.71
N GLY A 118 -20.94 -1.07 10.36
CA GLY A 118 -20.03 -0.89 9.22
C GLY A 118 -20.67 -0.99 7.83
N GLU A 119 -21.98 -1.20 7.71
CA GLU A 119 -22.68 -1.31 6.42
C GLU A 119 -22.61 0.00 5.61
N GLY A 120 -22.43 -0.14 4.30
CA GLY A 120 -22.15 0.99 3.40
C GLY A 120 -20.77 1.63 3.63
N GLY A 121 -19.80 0.88 4.18
CA GLY A 121 -18.45 1.38 4.47
C GLY A 121 -18.34 2.37 5.64
N LYS A 122 -19.42 2.56 6.41
CA LYS A 122 -19.50 3.55 7.50
C LYS A 122 -18.58 3.19 8.67
N ALA A 123 -18.19 4.20 9.45
CA ALA A 123 -17.44 4.02 10.69
C ALA A 123 -18.26 3.25 11.73
N TYR A 124 -17.67 2.22 12.34
CA TYR A 124 -18.17 1.60 13.57
C TYR A 124 -17.30 2.03 14.75
N SER A 125 -17.74 3.08 15.45
CA SER A 125 -17.06 3.61 16.64
C SER A 125 -17.42 2.80 17.88
N VAL A 126 -16.41 2.20 18.52
CA VAL A 126 -16.58 1.43 19.75
C VAL A 126 -16.41 2.35 20.96
N ASN A 127 -17.44 2.48 21.79
CA ASN A 127 -17.35 3.22 23.05
C ASN A 127 -16.72 2.33 24.14
N ARG A 128 -15.48 2.65 24.53
CA ARG A 128 -14.70 1.85 25.50
C ARG A 128 -15.33 1.83 26.89
N ASP A 129 -15.91 2.94 27.33
CA ASP A 129 -16.53 3.07 28.66
C ASP A 129 -17.76 2.16 28.82
N GLN A 130 -18.29 1.63 27.71
CA GLN A 130 -19.45 0.74 27.67
C GLN A 130 -19.08 -0.73 27.40
N LEU A 131 -17.80 -1.09 27.27
CA LEU A 131 -17.40 -2.45 26.93
C LEU A 131 -17.48 -3.45 28.10
N GLY A 132 -17.32 -3.01 29.35
CA GLY A 132 -17.30 -3.91 30.51
C GLY A 132 -16.29 -5.04 30.32
N GLU A 133 -16.74 -6.30 30.39
CA GLU A 133 -15.90 -7.48 30.18
C GLU A 133 -15.30 -7.58 28.75
N ASP A 134 -15.97 -7.03 27.73
CA ASP A 134 -15.49 -7.03 26.34
C ASP A 134 -14.27 -6.10 26.14
N GLN A 135 -13.90 -5.27 27.14
CA GLN A 135 -12.69 -4.43 27.09
C GLN A 135 -11.42 -5.28 26.92
N VAL A 136 -11.38 -6.47 27.53
CA VAL A 136 -10.25 -7.42 27.38
C VAL A 136 -10.13 -7.92 25.94
N LYS A 137 -11.26 -8.21 25.27
CA LYS A 137 -11.27 -8.64 23.85
C LYS A 137 -10.83 -7.52 22.92
N PHE A 138 -11.25 -6.28 23.22
CA PHE A 138 -10.81 -5.09 22.49
C PHE A 138 -9.29 -4.88 22.59
N ASP A 139 -8.74 -4.88 23.81
CA ASP A 139 -7.31 -4.64 24.03
C ASP A 139 -6.45 -5.77 23.46
N GLN A 140 -6.86 -7.04 23.65
CA GLN A 140 -6.18 -8.19 23.07
C GLN A 140 -6.21 -8.15 21.53
N GLY A 141 -7.36 -7.82 20.93
CA GLY A 141 -7.48 -7.66 19.47
C GLY A 141 -6.55 -6.59 18.91
N TRP A 142 -6.40 -5.46 19.60
CA TRP A 142 -5.45 -4.40 19.23
C TRP A 142 -3.99 -4.81 19.45
N GLN A 143 -3.70 -5.57 20.51
CA GLN A 143 -2.36 -6.10 20.80
C GLN A 143 -1.93 -7.15 19.77
N ASP A 144 -2.83 -8.04 19.38
CA ASP A 144 -2.53 -9.14 18.45
C ASP A 144 -2.43 -8.70 16.99
N ASN A 145 -3.26 -7.73 16.55
CA ASN A 145 -3.40 -7.43 15.12
C ASN A 145 -3.00 -6.01 14.72
N ALA A 146 -2.76 -5.10 15.68
CA ALA A 146 -2.49 -3.68 15.44
C ALA A 146 -3.61 -2.91 14.68
N PHE A 147 -4.84 -3.42 14.78
CA PHE A 147 -6.09 -2.74 14.42
C PHE A 147 -7.23 -3.22 15.34
N ASN A 148 -8.39 -2.58 15.28
CA ASN A 148 -9.56 -2.89 16.08
C ASN A 148 -10.26 -4.18 15.60
N GLN A 149 -9.70 -5.35 15.96
CA GLN A 149 -10.33 -6.64 15.69
C GLN A 149 -11.75 -6.70 16.27
N TYR A 150 -11.98 -6.16 17.48
CA TYR A 150 -13.30 -6.19 18.10
C TYR A 150 -14.38 -5.52 17.23
N ALA A 151 -14.09 -4.38 16.60
CA ALA A 151 -14.97 -3.79 15.60
C ALA A 151 -15.12 -4.69 14.36
N SER A 152 -14.02 -5.25 13.84
CA SER A 152 -14.07 -6.19 12.72
C SER A 152 -14.93 -7.43 13.00
N ASP A 153 -14.95 -7.95 14.23
CA ASP A 153 -15.75 -9.13 14.60
C ASP A 153 -17.25 -8.82 14.75
N LYS A 154 -17.65 -7.54 14.85
CA LYS A 154 -19.06 -7.09 14.84
C LYS A 154 -19.56 -6.69 13.44
N ILE A 155 -18.65 -6.43 12.49
CA ILE A 155 -18.97 -6.01 11.11
C ILE A 155 -19.08 -7.25 10.22
N SER A 156 -20.13 -7.33 9.40
CA SER A 156 -20.32 -8.44 8.46
C SER A 156 -19.06 -8.70 7.62
N VAL A 157 -18.68 -9.97 7.47
CA VAL A 157 -17.61 -10.38 6.53
C VAL A 157 -18.06 -10.29 5.07
N ARG A 158 -19.34 -9.96 4.83
CA ARG A 158 -19.94 -9.71 3.50
C ARG A 158 -20.70 -8.38 3.47
N ARG A 159 -20.21 -7.38 4.21
CA ARG A 159 -20.83 -6.06 4.28
C ARG A 159 -20.95 -5.41 2.90
N TYR A 160 -21.94 -4.56 2.74
CA TYR A 160 -22.14 -3.78 1.53
C TYR A 160 -21.15 -2.61 1.48
N LEU A 161 -20.52 -2.43 0.32
CA LEU A 161 -19.76 -1.24 -0.05
C LEU A 161 -20.42 -0.57 -1.26
N PRO A 162 -20.58 0.77 -1.26
CA PRO A 162 -21.05 1.51 -2.43
C PRO A 162 -20.21 1.31 -3.69
N ASP A 163 -20.78 1.64 -4.84
CA ASP A 163 -20.02 1.78 -6.09
C ASP A 163 -19.22 3.10 -6.03
N TYR A 164 -17.93 3.00 -5.67
CA TYR A 164 -17.05 4.16 -5.47
C TYR A 164 -16.47 4.74 -6.77
N ARG A 165 -16.70 4.08 -7.90
CA ARG A 165 -16.21 4.52 -9.22
C ARG A 165 -16.87 5.84 -9.61
N GLU A 166 -16.11 6.73 -10.23
CA GLU A 166 -16.58 8.05 -10.68
C GLU A 166 -16.33 8.30 -12.17
N GLY A 167 -17.15 9.17 -12.77
CA GLY A 167 -17.06 9.54 -14.19
C GLY A 167 -17.08 8.34 -15.13
N ASP A 168 -16.11 8.29 -16.05
CA ASP A 168 -16.05 7.29 -17.11
C ASP A 168 -15.89 5.85 -16.56
N CYS A 169 -15.35 5.69 -15.34
CA CYS A 169 -15.22 4.37 -14.68
C CYS A 169 -16.57 3.68 -14.39
N LEU A 170 -17.68 4.43 -14.38
CA LEU A 170 -19.03 3.87 -14.20
C LEU A 170 -19.58 3.23 -15.48
N THR A 171 -19.15 3.70 -16.65
CA THR A 171 -19.68 3.34 -17.98
C THR A 171 -18.64 2.72 -18.91
N GLN A 172 -17.38 2.61 -18.46
CA GLN A 172 -16.30 1.93 -19.17
C GLN A 172 -16.74 0.53 -19.61
N LYS A 173 -16.46 0.23 -20.88
CA LYS A 173 -16.62 -1.10 -21.47
C LYS A 173 -15.26 -1.76 -21.56
N PHE A 174 -15.20 -3.01 -21.17
CA PHE A 174 -14.02 -3.87 -21.30
C PHE A 174 -14.17 -4.77 -22.52
N HIS A 175 -13.07 -5.32 -23.00
CA HIS A 175 -13.11 -6.31 -24.07
C HIS A 175 -13.80 -7.62 -23.58
N PRO A 176 -14.43 -8.40 -24.47
CA PRO A 176 -15.18 -9.60 -24.06
C PRO A 176 -14.28 -10.79 -23.68
N ASP A 177 -13.07 -10.85 -24.22
CA ASP A 177 -12.06 -11.90 -24.08
C ASP A 177 -10.98 -11.51 -23.06
N LEU A 178 -11.40 -11.26 -21.81
CA LEU A 178 -10.47 -11.02 -20.70
C LEU A 178 -9.84 -12.33 -20.19
N PRO A 179 -8.53 -12.34 -19.85
CA PRO A 179 -7.85 -13.52 -19.33
C PRO A 179 -8.33 -13.88 -17.92
N GLN A 180 -8.28 -15.17 -17.57
CA GLN A 180 -8.66 -15.59 -16.23
C GLN A 180 -7.56 -15.34 -15.18
N ALA A 181 -7.98 -14.94 -13.98
CA ALA A 181 -7.13 -14.55 -12.87
C ALA A 181 -7.17 -15.52 -11.69
N ALA A 182 -6.02 -15.74 -11.06
CA ALA A 182 -5.93 -16.32 -9.72
C ALA A 182 -5.59 -15.23 -8.70
N VAL A 183 -6.36 -15.17 -7.62
CA VAL A 183 -6.12 -14.24 -6.51
C VAL A 183 -5.29 -14.96 -5.44
N VAL A 184 -4.08 -14.47 -5.18
CA VAL A 184 -3.14 -15.02 -4.19
C VAL A 184 -3.15 -14.15 -2.94
N ILE A 185 -3.67 -14.68 -1.84
CA ILE A 185 -3.71 -14.02 -0.53
C ILE A 185 -2.76 -14.76 0.40
N CYS A 186 -1.67 -14.10 0.80
CA CYS A 186 -0.75 -14.62 1.81
C CYS A 186 -1.17 -14.12 3.20
N PHE A 187 -1.13 -14.99 4.20
CA PHE A 187 -1.48 -14.65 5.56
C PHE A 187 -0.58 -15.38 6.56
N HIS A 188 -0.31 -14.70 7.67
CA HIS A 188 0.32 -15.27 8.86
C HIS A 188 -0.38 -14.66 10.06
N ASN A 189 -0.95 -15.48 10.95
CA ASN A 189 -1.61 -15.02 12.19
C ASN A 189 -2.62 -13.87 11.99
N GLU A 190 -3.36 -13.89 10.88
CA GLU A 190 -4.36 -12.88 10.56
C GLU A 190 -5.66 -13.08 11.36
N ALA A 191 -6.33 -12.00 11.72
CA ALA A 191 -7.63 -12.06 12.38
C ALA A 191 -8.67 -12.78 11.53
N TRP A 192 -9.43 -13.70 12.16
CA TRP A 192 -10.48 -14.49 11.51
C TRP A 192 -11.45 -13.64 10.66
N SER A 193 -12.05 -12.61 11.25
CA SER A 193 -13.01 -11.75 10.53
C SER A 193 -12.39 -10.96 9.36
N ALA A 194 -11.13 -10.53 9.46
CA ALA A 194 -10.45 -9.79 8.41
C ALA A 194 -10.05 -10.68 7.22
N LEU A 195 -9.52 -11.88 7.51
CA LEU A 195 -9.20 -12.87 6.48
C LEU A 195 -10.48 -13.32 5.75
N LEU A 196 -11.53 -13.68 6.50
CA LEU A 196 -12.81 -14.08 5.90
C LEU A 196 -13.42 -12.95 5.04
N ARG A 197 -13.39 -11.70 5.53
CA ARG A 197 -13.90 -10.55 4.77
C ARG A 197 -13.14 -10.33 3.47
N SER A 198 -11.81 -10.52 3.48
CA SER A 198 -10.98 -10.42 2.27
C SER A 198 -11.39 -11.45 1.22
N VAL A 199 -11.56 -12.71 1.61
CA VAL A 199 -11.95 -13.80 0.69
C VAL A 199 -13.36 -13.60 0.14
N HIS A 200 -14.33 -13.27 0.99
CA HIS A 200 -15.69 -12.97 0.55
C HIS A 200 -15.75 -11.74 -0.35
N SER A 201 -15.05 -10.67 -0.01
CA SER A 201 -15.06 -9.43 -0.79
C SER A 201 -14.54 -9.64 -2.22
N VAL A 202 -13.52 -10.50 -2.39
CA VAL A 202 -13.05 -10.97 -3.71
C VAL A 202 -14.13 -11.74 -4.44
N MET A 203 -14.72 -12.78 -3.83
CA MET A 203 -15.76 -13.62 -4.46
C MET A 203 -17.03 -12.82 -4.80
N ASP A 204 -17.42 -11.88 -3.95
CA ASP A 204 -18.67 -11.14 -4.05
C ASP A 204 -18.61 -9.98 -5.06
N ASN A 205 -17.42 -9.52 -5.45
CA ASN A 205 -17.24 -8.36 -6.33
C ASN A 205 -16.44 -8.65 -7.62
N ALA A 206 -15.93 -9.87 -7.81
CA ALA A 206 -15.32 -10.31 -9.07
C ALA A 206 -16.32 -11.08 -9.95
N PRO A 207 -16.34 -10.88 -11.28
CA PRO A 207 -17.13 -11.72 -12.17
C PRO A 207 -16.65 -13.17 -12.16
N SER A 208 -17.56 -14.12 -11.96
CA SER A 208 -17.25 -15.55 -11.77
C SER A 208 -16.57 -16.23 -12.96
N HIS A 209 -16.69 -15.68 -14.17
CA HIS A 209 -16.00 -16.18 -15.36
C HIS A 209 -14.55 -15.69 -15.46
N LEU A 210 -14.16 -14.64 -14.72
CA LEU A 210 -12.81 -14.08 -14.69
C LEU A 210 -12.00 -14.59 -13.50
N LEU A 211 -12.65 -14.82 -12.36
CA LEU A 211 -12.02 -15.39 -11.17
C LEU A 211 -11.93 -16.92 -11.30
N LYS A 212 -10.72 -17.44 -11.54
CA LYS A 212 -10.47 -18.89 -11.70
C LYS A 212 -10.30 -19.61 -10.37
N GLU A 213 -9.56 -19.00 -9.45
CA GLU A 213 -9.22 -19.58 -8.14
C GLU A 213 -8.77 -18.49 -7.15
N ILE A 214 -9.01 -18.72 -5.86
CA ILE A 214 -8.42 -17.96 -4.74
C ILE A 214 -7.45 -18.90 -4.02
N ILE A 215 -6.19 -18.51 -3.89
CA ILE A 215 -5.15 -19.29 -3.23
C ILE A 215 -4.76 -18.59 -1.94
N LEU A 216 -5.16 -19.20 -0.81
CA LEU A 216 -4.82 -18.75 0.53
C LEU A 216 -3.53 -19.42 0.97
N VAL A 217 -2.43 -18.67 1.08
CA VAL A 217 -1.14 -19.19 1.52
C VAL A 217 -0.93 -18.88 3.00
N ASP A 218 -1.01 -19.92 3.83
CA ASP A 218 -0.66 -19.88 5.26
C ASP A 218 0.87 -19.92 5.42
N ASP A 219 1.47 -18.76 5.66
CA ASP A 219 2.89 -18.59 6.00
C ASP A 219 3.14 -18.98 7.47
N PHE A 220 2.87 -20.25 7.78
CA PHE A 220 3.15 -20.89 9.07
C PHE A 220 2.55 -20.14 10.28
N SER A 221 1.24 -19.87 10.23
CA SER A 221 0.49 -19.33 11.36
C SER A 221 0.51 -20.28 12.57
N ASP A 222 0.50 -19.75 13.79
CA ASP A 222 0.33 -20.50 15.04
C ASP A 222 -1.11 -20.50 15.56
N ARG A 223 -1.94 -19.54 15.14
CA ARG A 223 -3.33 -19.39 15.61
C ARG A 223 -4.16 -20.60 15.20
N ALA A 224 -4.68 -21.35 16.18
CA ALA A 224 -5.44 -22.58 15.96
C ALA A 224 -6.66 -22.40 15.03
N TYR A 225 -7.32 -21.24 15.08
CA TYR A 225 -8.46 -20.94 14.20
C TYR A 225 -8.09 -20.88 12.70
N LEU A 226 -6.83 -20.63 12.35
CA LEU A 226 -6.36 -20.62 10.96
C LEU A 226 -6.04 -22.02 10.40
N LYS A 227 -6.17 -23.08 11.21
CA LYS A 227 -5.89 -24.47 10.83
C LYS A 227 -7.18 -25.17 10.38
N GLN A 228 -7.58 -26.23 11.08
CA GLN A 228 -8.78 -27.01 10.77
C GLN A 228 -10.08 -26.18 10.69
N PRO A 229 -10.32 -25.14 11.51
CA PRO A 229 -11.54 -24.32 11.39
C PRO A 229 -11.60 -23.53 10.07
N LEU A 230 -10.46 -23.03 9.58
CA LEU A 230 -10.38 -22.35 8.28
C LEU A 230 -10.62 -23.32 7.11
N GLU A 231 -10.07 -24.54 7.19
CA GLU A 231 -10.36 -25.62 6.23
C GLU A 231 -11.85 -26.00 6.26
N GLU A 232 -12.41 -26.17 7.45
CA GLU A 232 -13.83 -26.44 7.63
C GLU A 232 -14.66 -25.31 6.99
N TYR A 233 -14.37 -24.05 7.28
CA TYR A 233 -15.09 -22.89 6.71
C TYR A 233 -15.02 -22.86 5.18
N MET A 234 -13.80 -22.91 4.63
CA MET A 234 -13.52 -22.74 3.20
C MET A 234 -13.92 -23.94 2.34
N SER A 235 -14.14 -25.13 2.92
CA SER A 235 -14.64 -26.31 2.20
C SER A 235 -15.96 -26.08 1.44
N ARG A 236 -16.73 -25.05 1.84
CA ARG A 236 -17.97 -24.60 1.18
C ARG A 236 -17.72 -23.91 -0.17
N TYR A 237 -16.47 -23.55 -0.49
CA TYR A 237 -16.11 -22.74 -1.66
C TYR A 237 -15.05 -23.45 -2.51
N PRO A 238 -15.43 -24.27 -3.51
CA PRO A 238 -14.49 -25.03 -4.36
C PRO A 238 -13.46 -24.17 -5.13
N ILE A 239 -13.72 -22.87 -5.26
CA ILE A 239 -12.81 -21.88 -5.85
C ILE A 239 -11.63 -21.53 -4.93
N VAL A 240 -11.72 -21.82 -3.62
CA VAL A 240 -10.71 -21.50 -2.61
C VAL A 240 -9.79 -22.71 -2.38
N LYS A 241 -8.48 -22.47 -2.46
CA LYS A 241 -7.43 -23.46 -2.19
C LYS A 241 -6.54 -22.97 -1.06
N ILE A 242 -6.36 -23.78 -0.02
CA ILE A 242 -5.45 -23.47 1.09
C ILE A 242 -4.11 -24.18 0.83
N VAL A 243 -3.02 -23.41 0.84
CA VAL A 243 -1.63 -23.89 0.72
C VAL A 243 -0.91 -23.54 2.02
N ARG A 244 -0.26 -24.52 2.67
CA ARG A 244 0.40 -24.29 3.97
C ARG A 244 1.91 -24.44 3.88
N ALA A 245 2.65 -23.46 4.40
CA ALA A 245 4.09 -23.54 4.58
C ALA A 245 4.44 -24.50 5.73
N LYS A 246 5.58 -25.20 5.60
CA LYS A 246 6.07 -26.16 6.61
C LYS A 246 6.89 -25.51 7.73
N GLN A 247 7.33 -24.28 7.49
CA GLN A 247 8.13 -23.42 8.36
C GLN A 247 7.76 -21.97 8.01
N ARG A 248 8.20 -20.99 8.81
CA ARG A 248 8.01 -19.58 8.45
C ARG A 248 8.86 -19.20 7.24
N GLU A 249 8.22 -18.91 6.12
CA GLU A 249 8.88 -18.59 4.86
C GLU A 249 9.02 -17.08 4.64
N GLY A 250 8.03 -16.30 5.09
CA GLY A 250 7.92 -14.87 4.81
C GLY A 250 7.10 -14.57 3.55
N LEU A 251 6.63 -13.32 3.42
CA LEU A 251 5.68 -12.89 2.38
C LEU A 251 6.18 -13.23 0.96
N ILE A 252 7.46 -12.96 0.68
CA ILE A 252 8.05 -13.19 -0.65
C ILE A 252 7.94 -14.66 -1.06
N ARG A 253 8.43 -15.57 -0.22
CA ARG A 253 8.43 -17.02 -0.50
C ARG A 253 7.02 -17.63 -0.40
N ALA A 254 6.16 -17.12 0.49
CA ALA A 254 4.74 -17.47 0.52
C ALA A 254 4.02 -17.10 -0.79
N ARG A 255 4.24 -15.90 -1.33
CA ARG A 255 3.71 -15.50 -2.65
C ARG A 255 4.20 -16.43 -3.75
N MET A 256 5.46 -16.87 -3.69
CA MET A 256 6.01 -17.85 -4.63
C MET A 256 5.39 -19.25 -4.48
N MET A 257 4.98 -19.68 -3.28
CA MET A 257 4.15 -20.88 -3.12
C MET A 257 2.79 -20.72 -3.81
N GLY A 258 2.15 -19.55 -3.69
CA GLY A 258 0.90 -19.25 -4.38
C GLY A 258 1.04 -19.31 -5.91
N VAL A 259 2.09 -18.67 -6.46
CA VAL A 259 2.44 -18.71 -7.89
C VAL A 259 2.60 -20.14 -8.41
N ARG A 260 3.36 -20.98 -7.68
CA ARG A 260 3.60 -22.40 -8.02
C ARG A 260 2.32 -23.25 -7.97
N SER A 261 1.30 -22.81 -7.22
CA SER A 261 0.04 -23.53 -7.03
C SER A 261 -1.03 -23.16 -8.06
N SER A 262 -0.80 -22.13 -8.90
CA SER A 262 -1.78 -21.62 -9.86
C SER A 262 -1.50 -22.00 -11.32
N THR A 263 -2.60 -22.15 -12.07
CA THR A 263 -2.58 -22.27 -13.54
C THR A 263 -3.32 -21.13 -14.25
N ALA A 264 -3.61 -20.02 -13.58
CA ALA A 264 -4.19 -18.84 -14.21
C ALA A 264 -3.21 -18.13 -15.16
N GLU A 265 -3.76 -17.32 -16.05
CA GLU A 265 -2.98 -16.48 -16.97
C GLU A 265 -2.49 -15.23 -16.25
N VAL A 266 -3.37 -14.60 -15.48
CA VAL A 266 -3.05 -13.47 -14.61
C VAL A 266 -2.97 -13.91 -13.15
N LEU A 267 -1.98 -13.39 -12.43
CA LEU A 267 -1.87 -13.47 -10.98
C LEU A 267 -2.24 -12.12 -10.38
N VAL A 268 -3.13 -12.12 -9.40
CA VAL A 268 -3.51 -10.94 -8.63
C VAL A 268 -3.11 -11.17 -7.18
N PHE A 269 -2.14 -10.41 -6.68
CA PHE A 269 -1.74 -10.48 -5.28
C PHE A 269 -2.56 -9.49 -4.47
N LEU A 270 -3.10 -9.96 -3.35
CA LEU A 270 -3.82 -9.14 -2.37
C LEU A 270 -3.36 -9.51 -0.97
N ASP A 271 -3.37 -8.55 -0.05
CA ASP A 271 -3.09 -8.81 1.36
C ASP A 271 -4.35 -9.34 2.09
N SER A 272 -4.17 -9.91 3.28
CA SER A 272 -5.20 -10.68 3.99
C SER A 272 -6.18 -9.85 4.84
N HIS A 273 -6.21 -8.53 4.61
CA HIS A 273 -7.03 -7.55 5.31
C HIS A 273 -7.47 -6.43 4.35
N ILE A 274 -8.18 -6.84 3.29
CA ILE A 274 -8.64 -6.00 2.19
C ILE A 274 -10.15 -6.08 1.96
N GLU A 275 -10.69 -5.11 1.23
CA GLU A 275 -12.07 -5.13 0.72
C GLU A 275 -12.13 -4.56 -0.71
N CYS A 276 -12.37 -5.42 -1.69
CA CYS A 276 -12.61 -5.09 -3.08
C CYS A 276 -13.97 -4.42 -3.29
N THR A 277 -14.05 -3.39 -4.13
CA THR A 277 -15.32 -2.76 -4.53
C THR A 277 -15.88 -3.41 -5.79
N LYS A 278 -17.12 -3.09 -6.15
CA LYS A 278 -17.70 -3.46 -7.46
C LYS A 278 -16.82 -2.95 -8.62
N GLY A 279 -16.61 -3.80 -9.62
CA GLY A 279 -15.86 -3.46 -10.86
C GLY A 279 -14.35 -3.34 -10.68
N TRP A 280 -13.78 -3.94 -9.62
CA TRP A 280 -12.36 -3.82 -9.31
C TRP A 280 -11.44 -4.64 -10.22
N LEU A 281 -11.90 -5.78 -10.74
CA LEU A 281 -11.03 -6.78 -11.38
C LEU A 281 -10.92 -6.54 -12.89
N GLU A 282 -12.06 -6.29 -13.54
CA GLU A 282 -12.21 -6.09 -14.97
C GLU A 282 -11.21 -5.06 -15.55
N PRO A 283 -11.05 -3.83 -15.00
CA PRO A 283 -10.10 -2.85 -15.54
C PRO A 283 -8.62 -3.24 -15.34
N LEU A 284 -8.30 -4.10 -14.37
CA LEU A 284 -6.93 -4.64 -14.22
C LEU A 284 -6.63 -5.66 -15.33
N LEU A 285 -7.59 -6.55 -15.60
CA LEU A 285 -7.43 -7.62 -16.59
C LEU A 285 -7.46 -7.09 -18.02
N ASP A 286 -8.32 -6.10 -18.31
CA ASP A 286 -8.39 -5.43 -19.61
C ASP A 286 -7.06 -4.76 -19.96
N ARG A 287 -6.41 -4.10 -18.99
CA ARG A 287 -5.11 -3.45 -19.20
C ARG A 287 -3.94 -4.44 -19.34
N ILE A 288 -3.97 -5.61 -18.70
CA ILE A 288 -2.99 -6.68 -18.94
C ILE A 288 -3.25 -7.37 -20.30
N ARG A 289 -4.50 -7.43 -20.74
CA ARG A 289 -4.87 -7.95 -22.07
C ARG A 289 -4.37 -7.05 -23.20
N GLU A 290 -4.34 -5.73 -23.02
CA GLU A 290 -3.76 -4.81 -24.01
C GLU A 290 -2.25 -5.00 -24.20
N SER A 291 -1.52 -5.36 -23.13
CA SER A 291 -0.13 -5.81 -23.22
C SER A 291 0.23 -6.68 -22.02
N GLU A 292 0.69 -7.90 -22.30
CA GLU A 292 1.13 -8.87 -21.28
C GLU A 292 2.24 -8.31 -20.35
N THR A 293 2.98 -7.31 -20.82
CA THR A 293 4.07 -6.66 -20.08
C THR A 293 3.61 -5.54 -19.14
N ASN A 294 2.31 -5.28 -19.06
CA ASN A 294 1.74 -4.36 -18.09
C ASN A 294 1.65 -5.03 -16.71
N VAL A 295 2.09 -4.30 -15.68
CA VAL A 295 1.86 -4.61 -14.28
C VAL A 295 1.00 -3.50 -13.72
N VAL A 296 -0.11 -3.86 -13.11
CA VAL A 296 -1.17 -2.90 -12.78
C VAL A 296 -1.55 -2.98 -11.32
N VAL A 297 -1.74 -1.81 -10.70
CA VAL A 297 -2.13 -1.69 -9.30
C VAL A 297 -3.49 -1.01 -9.19
N PRO A 298 -4.37 -1.42 -8.26
CA PRO A 298 -5.58 -0.67 -7.94
C PRO A 298 -5.23 0.63 -7.20
N ILE A 299 -6.19 1.53 -7.09
CA ILE A 299 -6.20 2.51 -6.00
C ILE A 299 -6.34 1.73 -4.69
N ILE A 300 -5.37 1.90 -3.79
CA ILE A 300 -5.38 1.30 -2.46
C ILE A 300 -6.05 2.28 -1.49
N GLU A 301 -7.30 2.01 -1.17
CA GLU A 301 -8.14 2.87 -0.32
C GLU A 301 -7.92 2.58 1.17
N VAL A 302 -8.13 3.58 2.02
CA VAL A 302 -7.82 3.45 3.46
C VAL A 302 -9.03 2.93 4.23
N ILE A 303 -8.95 1.69 4.70
CA ILE A 303 -9.85 1.20 5.74
C ILE A 303 -9.25 1.58 7.10
N SER A 304 -10.00 2.31 7.92
CA SER A 304 -9.51 2.77 9.24
C SER A 304 -9.22 1.60 10.18
N ASP A 305 -8.00 1.57 10.74
CA ASP A 305 -7.59 0.65 11.80
C ASP A 305 -8.46 0.75 13.06
N LYS A 306 -9.06 1.91 13.33
CA LYS A 306 -9.86 2.20 14.53
C LYS A 306 -11.34 1.87 14.38
N THR A 307 -11.95 2.22 13.24
CA THR A 307 -13.41 2.18 13.05
C THR A 307 -13.86 1.32 11.88
N LEU A 308 -12.92 0.77 11.09
CA LEU A 308 -13.17 0.02 9.86
C LEU A 308 -14.00 0.81 8.82
N GLN A 309 -14.02 2.14 8.93
CA GLN A 309 -14.56 3.03 7.92
C GLN A 309 -13.77 2.88 6.62
N TYR A 310 -14.46 2.70 5.50
CA TYR A 310 -13.88 2.74 4.16
C TYR A 310 -13.76 4.20 3.71
N ASN A 311 -12.54 4.68 3.46
CA ASN A 311 -12.28 6.04 3.00
C ASN A 311 -11.77 5.97 1.56
N ASN A 312 -12.53 6.54 0.62
CA ASN A 312 -12.18 6.53 -0.79
C ASN A 312 -11.54 7.85 -1.24
N ALA A 313 -10.54 7.76 -2.11
CA ALA A 313 -9.95 8.89 -2.81
C ALA A 313 -10.83 9.35 -3.97
N ARG A 314 -10.58 10.57 -4.45
CA ARG A 314 -11.06 11.05 -5.76
C ARG A 314 -10.02 10.73 -6.82
N ALA A 315 -10.44 10.47 -8.07
CA ALA A 315 -9.53 10.17 -9.18
C ALA A 315 -8.50 11.29 -9.40
N GLY A 316 -8.90 12.55 -9.26
CA GLY A 316 -8.02 13.71 -9.35
C GLY A 316 -7.01 13.88 -8.20
N SER A 317 -7.15 13.12 -7.10
CA SER A 317 -6.25 13.15 -5.92
C SER A 317 -5.35 11.93 -5.79
N VAL A 318 -5.40 10.98 -6.73
CA VAL A 318 -4.61 9.75 -6.68
C VAL A 318 -3.11 10.04 -6.65
N GLN A 319 -2.41 9.37 -5.74
CA GLN A 319 -0.96 9.42 -5.59
C GLN A 319 -0.29 8.26 -6.33
N VAL A 320 0.97 8.45 -6.72
CA VAL A 320 1.83 7.43 -7.33
C VAL A 320 2.93 7.03 -6.36
N GLY A 321 3.44 5.81 -6.54
CA GLY A 321 4.56 5.27 -5.78
C GLY A 321 5.90 5.86 -6.22
N GLY A 322 6.70 6.26 -5.23
CA GLY A 322 8.11 6.58 -5.37
C GLY A 322 8.92 5.89 -4.28
N PHE A 323 10.12 6.41 -4.01
CA PHE A 323 11.03 5.88 -3.00
C PHE A 323 12.03 6.97 -2.57
N ASP A 324 12.84 6.67 -1.55
CA ASP A 324 13.99 7.48 -1.13
C ASP A 324 15.32 6.72 -1.29
N TRP A 325 16.46 7.38 -1.05
CA TRP A 325 17.77 6.72 -1.19
C TRP A 325 18.08 5.70 -0.08
N ASN A 326 17.22 5.57 0.94
CA ASN A 326 17.22 4.46 1.90
C ASN A 326 16.43 3.23 1.36
N LEU A 327 15.89 3.32 0.14
CA LEU A 327 15.03 2.33 -0.50
C LEU A 327 13.75 2.05 0.31
N ILE A 328 13.19 3.10 0.91
CA ILE A 328 11.86 3.09 1.53
C ILE A 328 10.85 3.65 0.52
N PHE A 329 9.69 2.98 0.41
CA PHE A 329 8.58 3.42 -0.43
C PHE A 329 7.90 4.68 0.13
N HIS A 330 7.54 5.61 -0.76
CA HIS A 330 6.78 6.82 -0.42
C HIS A 330 5.67 7.07 -1.44
N TRP A 331 4.59 7.73 -1.01
CA TRP A 331 3.55 8.23 -1.91
C TRP A 331 3.86 9.66 -2.37
N HIS A 332 3.65 9.94 -3.65
CA HIS A 332 3.93 11.25 -4.25
C HIS A 332 2.74 11.75 -5.09
N SER A 333 2.62 13.07 -5.22
CA SER A 333 1.79 13.66 -6.28
C SER A 333 2.34 13.27 -7.64
N PRO A 334 1.50 12.85 -8.61
CA PRO A 334 1.95 12.61 -9.97
C PRO A 334 2.49 13.91 -10.61
N PRO A 335 3.53 13.82 -11.45
CA PRO A 335 4.08 14.99 -12.13
C PRO A 335 3.12 15.50 -13.21
N LYS A 336 3.34 16.74 -13.67
CA LYS A 336 2.44 17.43 -14.62
C LYS A 336 2.14 16.59 -15.87
N ARG A 337 3.16 15.95 -16.46
CA ARG A 337 3.03 15.07 -17.64
C ARG A 337 2.00 13.94 -17.48
N ASP A 338 1.87 13.39 -16.27
CA ASP A 338 1.02 12.24 -15.98
C ASP A 338 -0.34 12.70 -15.42
N LYS A 339 -0.41 13.90 -14.80
CA LYS A 339 -1.69 14.56 -14.46
C LYS A 339 -2.47 15.03 -15.68
N GLU A 340 -1.78 15.51 -16.70
CA GLU A 340 -2.37 16.07 -17.94
C GLU A 340 -2.40 15.07 -19.10
N ARG A 341 -2.25 13.77 -18.81
CA ARG A 341 -2.30 12.69 -19.82
C ARG A 341 -3.68 12.62 -20.51
N PRO A 342 -3.76 12.13 -21.77
CA PRO A 342 -5.04 11.87 -22.43
C PRO A 342 -5.95 10.95 -21.59
N GLY A 343 -7.24 11.29 -21.52
CA GLY A 343 -8.23 10.57 -20.71
C GLY A 343 -8.11 10.78 -19.18
N ALA A 344 -7.28 11.72 -18.72
CA ALA A 344 -7.26 12.08 -17.31
C ALA A 344 -8.63 12.64 -16.85
N PRO A 345 -9.05 12.34 -15.60
CA PRO A 345 -8.32 11.61 -14.58
C PRO A 345 -8.44 10.08 -14.66
N TYR A 346 -9.31 9.52 -15.51
CA TYR A 346 -9.75 8.11 -15.44
C TYR A 346 -8.90 7.09 -16.21
N SER A 347 -8.08 7.51 -17.17
CA SER A 347 -7.14 6.62 -17.89
C SER A 347 -6.06 6.02 -16.95
N PRO A 348 -5.39 4.92 -17.32
CA PRO A 348 -4.27 4.38 -16.54
C PRO A 348 -3.21 5.45 -16.22
N LEU A 349 -2.67 5.42 -14.99
CA LEU A 349 -1.71 6.41 -14.49
C LEU A 349 -0.36 5.74 -14.24
N ARG A 350 0.67 6.11 -15.01
CA ARG A 350 2.04 5.60 -14.82
C ARG A 350 2.54 5.88 -13.40
N THR A 351 3.14 4.89 -12.76
CA THR A 351 3.74 5.01 -11.43
C THR A 351 5.20 4.51 -11.42
N PRO A 352 6.17 5.29 -10.89
CA PRO A 352 7.56 4.84 -10.79
C PRO A 352 7.72 3.53 -10.01
N THR A 353 7.03 3.41 -8.87
CA THR A 353 7.03 2.21 -8.03
C THR A 353 5.62 1.81 -7.60
N MET A 354 5.48 0.66 -6.95
CA MET A 354 4.26 0.22 -6.28
C MET A 354 4.47 -0.04 -4.79
N ALA A 355 3.39 0.07 -4.01
CA ALA A 355 3.38 -0.33 -2.60
C ALA A 355 3.63 -1.84 -2.42
N GLY A 356 3.30 -2.66 -3.44
CA GLY A 356 3.62 -4.08 -3.51
C GLY A 356 2.63 -5.03 -2.82
N GLY A 357 1.79 -4.53 -1.91
CA GLY A 357 0.70 -5.31 -1.31
C GLY A 357 -0.29 -5.84 -2.37
N LEU A 358 -0.86 -4.93 -3.15
CA LEU A 358 -1.96 -5.20 -4.08
C LEU A 358 -1.53 -4.90 -5.53
N PHE A 359 -1.51 -5.90 -6.41
CA PHE A 359 -1.20 -5.73 -7.85
C PHE A 359 -1.62 -6.94 -8.70
N ALA A 360 -1.75 -6.76 -10.01
CA ALA A 360 -1.96 -7.82 -10.99
C ALA A 360 -0.85 -7.85 -12.04
N ILE A 361 -0.49 -9.06 -12.51
CA ILE A 361 0.59 -9.32 -13.48
C ILE A 361 0.31 -10.59 -14.30
N SER A 362 0.69 -10.62 -15.58
CA SER A 362 0.73 -11.90 -16.32
C SER A 362 1.71 -12.87 -15.66
N ARG A 363 1.27 -14.12 -15.46
CA ARG A 363 2.12 -15.20 -14.94
C ARG A 363 3.35 -15.45 -15.83
N ALA A 364 3.19 -15.33 -17.14
CA ALA A 364 4.28 -15.50 -18.09
C ALA A 364 5.27 -14.32 -18.05
N PHE A 365 4.79 -13.08 -17.93
CA PHE A 365 5.68 -11.93 -17.74
C PHE A 365 6.39 -11.97 -16.39
N PHE A 366 5.70 -12.34 -15.31
CA PHE A 366 6.34 -12.48 -13.99
C PHE A 366 7.44 -13.55 -13.99
N LYS A 367 7.21 -14.68 -14.69
CA LYS A 367 8.24 -15.70 -14.97
C LYS A 367 9.40 -15.14 -15.79
N ARG A 368 9.12 -14.33 -16.82
CA ARG A 368 10.13 -13.68 -17.66
C ARG A 368 11.07 -12.79 -16.84
N LEU A 369 10.53 -12.01 -15.90
CA LEU A 369 11.26 -11.18 -14.94
C LEU A 369 12.00 -11.96 -13.83
N GLY A 370 11.99 -13.29 -13.87
CA GLY A 370 12.67 -14.15 -12.89
C GLY A 370 11.98 -14.21 -11.53
N TYR A 371 10.66 -13.94 -11.50
CA TYR A 371 9.83 -13.87 -10.29
C TYR A 371 10.37 -12.88 -9.23
N TYR A 372 10.00 -13.05 -7.95
CA TYR A 372 10.68 -12.35 -6.85
C TYR A 372 12.06 -12.96 -6.56
N ASP A 373 12.93 -12.19 -5.91
CA ASP A 373 14.15 -12.70 -5.29
C ASP A 373 13.83 -13.50 -4.02
N GLU A 374 13.79 -14.83 -4.11
CA GLU A 374 13.55 -15.73 -2.96
C GLU A 374 14.68 -15.70 -1.90
N GLY A 375 15.80 -15.03 -2.19
CA GLY A 375 16.85 -14.70 -1.21
C GLY A 375 16.52 -13.51 -0.30
N MET A 376 15.41 -12.80 -0.55
CA MET A 376 14.84 -11.82 0.38
C MET A 376 14.10 -12.50 1.54
N GLU A 377 14.25 -11.94 2.73
CA GLU A 377 13.76 -12.49 3.99
C GLU A 377 12.54 -11.73 4.52
N VAL A 378 11.52 -12.47 4.97
CA VAL A 378 10.32 -11.98 5.67
C VAL A 378 9.46 -10.98 4.87
N TRP A 379 9.89 -9.73 4.74
CA TRP A 379 9.14 -8.63 4.13
C TRP A 379 10.04 -7.44 3.78
N GLY A 380 9.72 -6.76 2.68
CA GLY A 380 10.21 -5.42 2.34
C GLY A 380 11.35 -5.41 1.32
N GLY A 381 11.28 -4.46 0.38
CA GLY A 381 12.23 -4.28 -0.73
C GLY A 381 11.79 -4.98 -2.02
N GLU A 382 10.96 -6.02 -1.95
CA GLU A 382 10.50 -6.79 -3.11
C GLU A 382 9.58 -5.96 -4.03
N ASN A 383 8.86 -5.01 -3.45
CA ASN A 383 7.99 -4.08 -4.18
C ASN A 383 8.80 -3.14 -5.10
N LEU A 384 9.93 -2.63 -4.61
CA LEU A 384 10.85 -1.79 -5.38
C LEU A 384 11.65 -2.61 -6.40
N GLU A 385 12.13 -3.79 -6.02
CA GLU A 385 12.84 -4.72 -6.90
C GLU A 385 12.01 -5.08 -8.14
N LEU A 386 10.76 -5.47 -7.94
CA LEU A 386 9.86 -5.78 -9.05
C LEU A 386 9.49 -4.52 -9.84
N SER A 387 9.29 -3.37 -9.19
CA SER A 387 9.01 -2.08 -9.89
C SER A 387 10.13 -1.71 -10.86
N PHE A 388 11.39 -1.79 -10.42
CA PHE A 388 12.55 -1.47 -11.25
C PHE A 388 12.69 -2.47 -12.40
N LYS A 389 12.55 -3.78 -12.15
CA LYS A 389 12.58 -4.80 -13.21
C LYS A 389 11.48 -4.60 -14.25
N VAL A 390 10.25 -4.29 -13.86
CA VAL A 390 9.15 -4.04 -14.80
C VAL A 390 9.53 -2.92 -15.77
N TRP A 391 9.96 -1.76 -15.27
CA TRP A 391 10.33 -0.63 -16.12
C TRP A 391 11.61 -0.87 -16.93
N MET A 392 12.67 -1.38 -16.30
CA MET A 392 13.97 -1.58 -16.95
C MET A 392 13.92 -2.69 -18.01
N CYS A 393 13.07 -3.71 -17.84
CA CYS A 393 13.00 -4.88 -18.72
C CYS A 393 11.80 -4.86 -19.70
N GLY A 394 11.35 -3.65 -20.09
CA GLY A 394 10.39 -3.45 -21.19
C GLY A 394 8.91 -3.67 -20.85
N GLY A 395 8.54 -3.57 -19.58
CA GLY A 395 7.15 -3.49 -19.12
C GLY A 395 6.72 -2.08 -18.74
N GLN A 396 5.50 -1.96 -18.23
CA GLN A 396 4.95 -0.72 -17.68
C GLN A 396 4.32 -0.99 -16.31
N LEU A 397 4.41 -0.03 -15.39
CA LEU A 397 3.78 -0.09 -14.07
C LEU A 397 2.77 1.05 -13.92
N GLU A 398 1.50 0.71 -13.70
CA GLU A 398 0.41 1.68 -13.77
C GLU A 398 -0.64 1.50 -12.66
N THR A 399 -1.09 2.61 -12.09
CA THR A 399 -2.27 2.68 -11.22
C THR A 399 -3.53 2.78 -12.09
N ILE A 400 -4.46 1.85 -11.89
CA ILE A 400 -5.71 1.75 -12.64
C ILE A 400 -6.81 2.44 -11.85
N ILE A 401 -7.15 3.65 -12.30
CA ILE A 401 -7.99 4.60 -11.56
C ILE A 401 -9.41 4.08 -11.33
N CYS A 402 -9.92 3.20 -12.20
CA CYS A 402 -11.25 2.61 -12.06
C CYS A 402 -11.30 1.37 -11.13
N SER A 403 -10.16 0.91 -10.61
CA SER A 403 -10.06 -0.23 -9.69
C SER A 403 -9.79 0.27 -8.28
N HIS A 404 -10.70 0.00 -7.34
CA HIS A 404 -10.55 0.39 -5.93
C HIS A 404 -10.55 -0.86 -5.04
N ILE A 405 -9.57 -0.94 -4.14
CA ILE A 405 -9.51 -1.98 -3.10
C ILE A 405 -9.11 -1.32 -1.79
N GLY A 406 -9.95 -1.45 -0.78
CA GLY A 406 -9.65 -0.97 0.57
C GLY A 406 -8.65 -1.88 1.26
N HIS A 407 -7.78 -1.29 2.08
CA HIS A 407 -6.75 -1.99 2.85
C HIS A 407 -6.68 -1.43 4.28
N ILE A 408 -6.56 -2.31 5.28
CA ILE A 408 -6.41 -1.90 6.69
C ILE A 408 -4.94 -1.51 6.96
N PHE A 409 -4.65 -0.21 6.90
CA PHE A 409 -3.32 0.30 7.23
C PHE A 409 -3.07 0.31 8.74
N ARG A 410 -2.13 -0.54 9.19
CA ARG A 410 -1.76 -0.70 10.61
C ARG A 410 -0.66 0.29 11.01
N SER A 411 -0.74 0.82 12.23
CA SER A 411 0.27 1.73 12.80
C SER A 411 1.59 1.04 13.18
N ARG A 412 1.62 -0.29 13.26
CA ARG A 412 2.82 -1.12 13.51
C ARG A 412 2.67 -2.50 12.89
N SER A 413 3.79 -3.20 12.66
CA SER A 413 3.77 -4.64 12.42
C SER A 413 3.26 -5.37 13.68
N PRO A 414 2.24 -6.24 13.59
CA PRO A 414 1.84 -7.11 14.69
C PRO A 414 2.72 -8.35 14.84
N TYR A 415 3.49 -8.70 13.80
CA TYR A 415 4.19 -9.98 13.72
C TYR A 415 5.58 -9.93 14.36
N LYS A 416 5.92 -10.98 15.11
CA LYS A 416 7.30 -11.25 15.51
C LYS A 416 8.10 -11.67 14.27
N TRP A 417 9.25 -11.05 14.06
CA TRP A 417 10.15 -11.40 12.97
C TRP A 417 11.20 -12.39 13.46
N GLU A 418 10.94 -13.68 13.23
CA GLU A 418 11.98 -14.70 13.30
C GLU A 418 12.73 -14.69 11.96
N SER A 419 14.00 -14.30 11.99
CA SER A 419 14.88 -14.34 10.83
C SER A 419 16.30 -14.67 11.24
N LYS A 420 17.08 -15.23 10.32
CA LYS A 420 18.51 -15.52 10.49
C LYS A 420 19.36 -14.25 10.59
N PHE A 421 18.81 -13.08 10.28
CA PHE A 421 19.51 -11.81 10.24
C PHE A 421 18.87 -10.79 11.18
N SER A 422 19.70 -9.96 11.82
CA SER A 422 19.27 -8.92 12.78
C SER A 422 18.41 -7.80 12.17
N SER A 423 18.44 -7.63 10.85
CA SER A 423 17.58 -6.67 10.13
C SER A 423 17.24 -7.18 8.72
N PRO A 424 16.12 -7.92 8.56
CA PRO A 424 15.70 -8.47 7.27
C PRO A 424 15.50 -7.38 6.21
N LEU A 425 14.83 -6.28 6.55
CA LEU A 425 14.59 -5.16 5.63
C LEU A 425 15.90 -4.53 5.11
N ARG A 426 16.90 -4.32 5.98
CA ARG A 426 18.23 -3.82 5.56
C ARG A 426 18.95 -4.83 4.66
N ARG A 427 18.85 -6.13 4.93
CA ARG A 427 19.39 -7.17 4.05
C ARG A 427 18.72 -7.14 2.68
N ASN A 428 17.39 -7.11 2.62
CA ASN A 428 16.64 -7.13 1.35
C ASN A 428 16.90 -5.87 0.51
N THR A 429 16.92 -4.69 1.15
CA THR A 429 17.24 -3.44 0.46
C THR A 429 18.70 -3.38 0.00
N ALA A 430 19.65 -4.00 0.71
CA ALA A 430 21.01 -4.18 0.24
C ALA A 430 21.11 -5.15 -0.96
N ARG A 431 20.36 -6.27 -0.94
CA ARG A 431 20.24 -7.19 -2.10
C ARG A 431 19.72 -6.48 -3.34
N LEU A 432 18.65 -5.71 -3.18
CA LEU A 432 18.08 -4.84 -4.22
C LEU A 432 19.11 -3.82 -4.74
N ALA A 433 19.79 -3.11 -3.83
CA ALA A 433 20.79 -2.10 -4.17
C ALA A 433 21.87 -2.69 -5.08
N GLU A 434 22.46 -3.80 -4.64
CA GLU A 434 23.53 -4.50 -5.32
C GLU A 434 23.09 -5.17 -6.62
N ALA A 435 21.88 -5.73 -6.69
CA ALA A 435 21.38 -6.40 -7.89
C ALA A 435 20.97 -5.44 -9.00
N VAL A 436 20.42 -4.27 -8.68
CA VAL A 436 19.67 -3.45 -9.65
C VAL A 436 20.25 -2.04 -9.86
N LEU A 437 20.80 -1.40 -8.83
CA LEU A 437 21.13 0.04 -8.90
C LEU A 437 22.46 0.34 -9.60
N GLY A 438 23.31 -0.66 -9.83
CA GLY A 438 24.64 -0.48 -10.41
C GLY A 438 25.46 0.56 -9.63
N PRO A 439 26.11 1.55 -10.29
CA PRO A 439 26.91 2.58 -9.62
C PRO A 439 26.18 3.42 -8.56
N TYR A 440 24.84 3.43 -8.55
CA TYR A 440 24.04 4.16 -7.56
C TYR A 440 23.89 3.43 -6.21
N ALA A 441 24.20 2.12 -6.15
CA ALA A 441 24.14 1.35 -4.90
C ALA A 441 24.97 1.99 -3.77
N LYS A 442 26.07 2.67 -4.13
CA LYS A 442 26.93 3.36 -3.17
C LYS A 442 26.24 4.49 -2.40
N PHE A 443 25.21 5.13 -2.96
CA PHE A 443 24.44 6.17 -2.26
C PHE A 443 23.56 5.55 -1.16
N TYR A 444 22.84 4.47 -1.49
CA TYR A 444 22.13 3.66 -0.49
C TYR A 444 23.08 3.22 0.62
N HIS A 445 24.23 2.63 0.27
CA HIS A 445 25.19 2.15 1.24
C HIS A 445 25.86 3.26 2.08
N SER A 446 26.03 4.47 1.55
CA SER A 446 26.56 5.61 2.31
C SER A 446 25.53 6.21 3.27
N GLN A 447 24.25 6.31 2.87
CA GLN A 447 23.21 6.87 3.73
C GLN A 447 22.78 5.92 4.85
N THR A 448 22.71 4.63 4.56
CA THR A 448 22.20 3.60 5.49
C THR A 448 23.28 2.93 6.34
N GLY A 449 24.57 3.21 6.06
CA GLY A 449 25.72 2.59 6.73
C GLY A 449 25.94 1.11 6.37
N THR A 450 25.30 0.60 5.32
CA THR A 450 25.17 -0.84 5.05
C THR A 450 26.33 -1.49 4.29
N ARG A 451 27.44 -0.76 4.03
CA ARG A 451 28.64 -1.26 3.31
C ARG A 451 29.27 -2.56 3.88
N LYS A 452 28.91 -2.96 5.10
CA LYS A 452 29.41 -4.17 5.79
C LYS A 452 28.33 -5.23 6.03
N ILE A 453 27.13 -5.08 5.49
CA ILE A 453 26.06 -6.08 5.63
C ILE A 453 26.30 -7.23 4.65
N ASP A 454 26.27 -8.46 5.17
CA ASP A 454 26.08 -9.64 4.34
C ASP A 454 24.65 -9.61 3.74
N PHE A 455 24.58 -9.42 2.44
CA PHE A 455 23.37 -9.51 1.63
C PHE A 455 23.26 -10.83 0.83
N GLY A 456 24.28 -11.70 0.89
CA GLY A 456 24.34 -12.98 0.17
C GLY A 456 24.49 -12.83 -1.35
N ASP A 457 24.44 -13.95 -2.08
CA ASP A 457 24.63 -13.93 -3.53
C ASP A 457 23.43 -13.29 -4.27
N VAL A 458 23.74 -12.42 -5.23
CA VAL A 458 22.79 -11.77 -6.16
C VAL A 458 23.16 -12.00 -7.62
N SER A 459 24.13 -12.87 -7.92
CA SER A 459 24.67 -13.10 -9.27
C SER A 459 23.59 -13.57 -10.24
N GLU A 460 22.68 -14.46 -9.81
CA GLU A 460 21.53 -14.88 -10.62
C GLU A 460 20.58 -13.71 -10.94
N ARG A 461 20.38 -12.78 -9.98
CA ARG A 461 19.52 -11.62 -10.16
C ARG A 461 20.11 -10.65 -11.19
N LYS A 462 21.42 -10.41 -11.14
CA LYS A 462 22.17 -9.67 -12.17
C LYS A 462 22.06 -10.34 -13.54
N ALA A 463 22.32 -11.64 -13.62
CA ALA A 463 22.24 -12.41 -14.86
C ALA A 463 20.84 -12.42 -15.51
N ILE A 464 19.76 -12.28 -14.73
CA ILE A 464 18.40 -12.08 -15.27
C ILE A 464 18.30 -10.73 -16.01
N LEU A 465 18.82 -9.64 -15.43
CA LEU A 465 18.82 -8.31 -16.06
C LEU A 465 19.62 -8.33 -17.37
N ASP A 466 20.82 -8.92 -17.34
CA ASP A 466 21.70 -9.04 -18.52
C ASP A 466 21.04 -9.85 -19.64
N ARG A 467 20.48 -11.03 -19.31
CA ARG A 467 19.82 -11.92 -20.28
C ARG A 467 18.59 -11.28 -20.93
N LEU A 468 17.83 -10.49 -20.17
CA LEU A 468 16.68 -9.74 -20.68
C LEU A 468 17.08 -8.44 -21.39
N LYS A 469 18.36 -8.06 -21.37
CA LYS A 469 18.90 -6.79 -21.89
C LYS A 469 18.17 -5.58 -21.31
N CYS A 470 17.93 -5.61 -20.00
CA CYS A 470 17.24 -4.52 -19.31
C CYS A 470 18.06 -3.23 -19.38
N HIS A 471 17.36 -2.10 -19.44
CA HIS A 471 17.97 -0.78 -19.30
C HIS A 471 18.65 -0.60 -17.92
N SER A 472 19.60 0.31 -17.84
CA SER A 472 20.30 0.64 -16.58
C SER A 472 19.41 1.43 -15.61
N PHE A 473 19.81 1.48 -14.33
CA PHE A 473 19.12 2.31 -13.35
C PHE A 473 19.24 3.82 -13.67
N ASP A 474 20.34 4.27 -14.30
CA ASP A 474 20.47 5.62 -14.86
C ASP A 474 19.37 5.93 -15.89
N TRP A 475 19.08 4.98 -16.79
CA TRP A 475 17.99 5.11 -17.74
C TRP A 475 16.63 5.17 -17.03
N TYR A 476 16.41 4.35 -16.00
CA TYR A 476 15.18 4.38 -15.20
C TYR A 476 14.96 5.77 -14.57
N LEU A 477 16.00 6.32 -13.91
CA LEU A 477 15.93 7.66 -13.33
C LEU A 477 15.63 8.73 -14.40
N LYS A 478 16.29 8.68 -15.56
CA LYS A 478 16.10 9.69 -16.62
C LYS A 478 14.76 9.61 -17.37
N ASN A 479 14.18 8.42 -17.52
CA ASN A 479 13.03 8.19 -18.41
C ASN A 479 11.72 7.87 -17.67
N ILE A 480 11.81 7.35 -16.44
CA ILE A 480 10.65 6.91 -15.65
C ILE A 480 10.41 7.84 -14.47
N TYR A 481 11.47 8.24 -13.76
CA TYR A 481 11.35 9.08 -12.57
C TYR A 481 12.32 10.29 -12.53
N PRO A 482 12.32 11.17 -13.56
CA PRO A 482 13.24 12.31 -13.64
C PRO A 482 12.99 13.39 -12.57
N GLU A 483 11.87 13.32 -11.84
CA GLU A 483 11.60 14.15 -10.66
C GLU A 483 12.41 13.71 -9.43
N PHE A 484 12.99 12.51 -9.43
CA PHE A 484 13.74 11.99 -8.30
C PHE A 484 15.09 12.68 -8.17
N PHE A 485 15.36 13.26 -7.00
CA PHE A 485 16.60 13.99 -6.76
C PHE A 485 17.79 13.04 -6.64
N VAL A 486 18.73 13.11 -7.59
CA VAL A 486 19.94 12.30 -7.60
C VAL A 486 21.08 13.03 -6.86
N PRO A 487 21.83 12.39 -5.93
CA PRO A 487 22.84 13.07 -5.14
C PRO A 487 23.96 13.73 -5.97
N THR A 488 24.24 13.20 -7.17
CA THR A 488 25.19 13.81 -8.13
C THR A 488 24.77 15.17 -8.68
N ASP A 489 23.49 15.54 -8.56
CA ASP A 489 22.99 16.86 -8.90
C ASP A 489 23.12 17.87 -7.75
N SER A 490 23.69 17.47 -6.61
CA SER A 490 23.94 18.39 -5.50
C SER A 490 25.10 19.35 -5.77
N VAL A 491 24.94 20.59 -5.31
CA VAL A 491 25.99 21.63 -5.32
C VAL A 491 26.77 21.68 -4.00
N ALA A 492 26.23 21.06 -2.96
CA ALA A 492 26.89 20.76 -1.70
C ALA A 492 26.24 19.54 -1.04
N HIS A 493 26.99 18.76 -0.26
CA HIS A 493 26.52 17.55 0.40
C HIS A 493 27.22 17.27 1.74
N GLY A 494 26.70 16.29 2.48
CA GLY A 494 27.29 15.81 3.73
C GLY A 494 26.71 16.47 4.98
N ASP A 495 27.45 16.34 6.08
CA ASP A 495 27.11 16.98 7.34
C ASP A 495 27.30 18.51 7.24
N ILE A 496 26.42 19.28 7.89
CA ILE A 496 26.57 20.73 7.97
C ILE A 496 27.09 21.10 9.37
N GLU A 497 28.37 21.48 9.47
CA GLU A 497 29.08 21.79 10.73
C GLU A 497 29.15 23.32 10.95
N SER A 498 28.86 23.81 12.16
CA SER A 498 28.97 25.24 12.47
C SER A 498 30.43 25.69 12.64
N GLU A 499 30.81 26.83 12.05
CA GLU A 499 32.11 27.46 12.30
C GLU A 499 32.21 28.17 13.65
N ALA A 500 31.11 28.35 14.39
CA ALA A 500 31.09 28.98 15.71
C ALA A 500 31.89 28.21 16.79
N GLY A 501 32.34 27.00 16.47
CA GLY A 501 33.30 26.23 17.25
C GLY A 501 32.80 24.84 17.62
N PRO A 502 33.71 23.90 17.90
CA PRO A 502 33.35 22.58 18.42
C PRO A 502 32.82 22.76 19.84
N HIS A 503 31.50 22.74 19.96
CA HIS A 503 30.81 22.59 21.23
C HIS A 503 30.65 21.10 21.50
N CYS A 504 30.92 20.69 22.73
CA CYS A 504 30.80 19.33 23.21
C CYS A 504 29.64 19.23 24.21
N ILE A 505 28.89 18.12 24.21
CA ILE A 505 28.00 17.81 25.34
C ILE A 505 28.89 17.28 26.47
N ASP A 506 28.76 17.86 27.66
CA ASP A 506 29.55 17.53 28.84
C ASP A 506 28.63 17.43 30.08
N SER A 507 29.10 16.76 31.12
CA SER A 507 28.37 16.56 32.37
C SER A 507 29.22 16.95 33.58
N ARG A 508 29.00 18.18 34.08
CA ARG A 508 29.72 18.72 35.24
C ARG A 508 28.93 18.44 36.52
N ARG A 509 29.56 17.75 37.48
CA ARG A 509 29.08 17.69 38.87
C ARG A 509 29.26 19.04 39.54
N LYS A 510 28.19 19.56 40.16
CA LYS A 510 28.32 20.58 41.22
C LYS A 510 28.47 19.89 42.59
N GLY A 511 28.96 20.64 43.57
CA GLY A 511 29.30 20.13 44.91
C GLY A 511 28.11 19.63 45.75
N ASP A 512 26.89 19.77 45.25
CA ASP A 512 25.63 19.26 45.81
C ASP A 512 25.24 17.88 45.22
N GLY A 513 26.12 17.24 44.46
CA GLY A 513 25.90 15.90 43.89
C GLY A 513 25.04 15.86 42.63
N LYS A 514 24.47 16.99 42.20
CA LYS A 514 23.73 17.09 40.94
C LYS A 514 24.68 17.12 39.75
N VAL A 515 24.41 16.25 38.79
CA VAL A 515 25.05 16.23 37.46
C VAL A 515 24.21 17.11 36.53
N ILE A 516 24.79 18.19 36.02
CA ILE A 516 24.15 19.01 34.98
C ILE A 516 24.80 18.65 33.64
N VAL A 517 24.00 18.13 32.72
CA VAL A 517 24.39 17.89 31.32
C VAL A 517 24.13 19.17 30.53
N GLY A 518 25.13 19.64 29.78
CA GLY A 518 25.04 20.87 29.00
C GLY A 518 26.12 20.96 27.92
N MET A 519 25.97 21.91 27.00
CA MET A 519 26.95 22.15 25.93
C MET A 519 28.02 23.14 26.38
N TRP A 520 29.29 22.81 26.16
CA TRP A 520 30.45 23.63 26.52
C TRP A 520 31.46 23.66 25.35
N PRO A 521 32.39 24.62 25.29
CA PRO A 521 33.52 24.51 24.38
C PRO A 521 34.30 23.21 24.63
N CYS A 522 34.62 22.44 23.58
CA CYS A 522 35.38 21.19 23.73
C CYS A 522 36.79 21.47 24.30
N HIS A 523 37.10 20.98 25.49
CA HIS A 523 38.40 21.18 26.15
C HIS A 523 39.43 20.07 25.83
N ARG A 524 39.00 18.96 25.22
CA ARG A 524 39.86 17.87 24.70
C ARG A 524 40.68 17.09 25.75
N GLU A 525 40.38 17.23 27.03
CA GLU A 525 41.12 16.55 28.12
C GLU A 525 40.68 15.08 28.35
N GLY A 526 39.66 14.62 27.62
CA GLY A 526 39.05 13.29 27.78
C GLY A 526 37.98 13.25 28.88
N GLY A 527 37.16 12.18 28.88
CA GLY A 527 36.03 12.03 29.80
C GLY A 527 34.67 12.14 29.11
N ASN A 528 33.70 12.78 29.75
CA ASN A 528 32.29 12.79 29.35
C ASN A 528 31.95 13.73 28.16
N GLN A 529 32.94 14.16 27.37
CA GLN A 529 32.74 15.07 26.23
C GLN A 529 32.35 14.33 24.95
N ALA A 530 31.13 14.56 24.44
CA ALA A 530 30.74 14.18 23.07
C ALA A 530 31.07 15.31 22.08
N GLY A 531 31.56 14.99 20.88
CA GLY A 531 32.25 15.91 19.94
C GLY A 531 31.44 17.06 19.28
N PRO A 532 31.95 17.65 18.17
CA PRO A 532 31.36 18.84 17.54
C PRO A 532 29.90 18.62 17.13
N HIS A 533 29.12 19.69 16.97
CA HIS A 533 27.70 19.59 16.62
C HIS A 533 27.44 19.87 15.13
N CYS A 534 26.56 19.05 14.55
CA CYS A 534 26.09 19.09 13.18
C CYS A 534 24.59 19.40 13.15
N ILE A 535 24.09 19.88 12.01
CA ILE A 535 22.66 20.08 11.80
C ILE A 535 21.95 18.73 11.67
N ASP A 536 20.92 18.52 12.48
CA ASP A 536 20.24 17.24 12.67
C ASP A 536 18.71 17.39 12.54
N SER A 537 18.07 16.40 11.92
CA SER A 537 16.61 16.24 11.90
C SER A 537 16.17 15.07 12.80
N PRO A 538 15.91 15.28 14.11
CA PRO A 538 15.57 14.20 15.01
C PRO A 538 14.23 13.55 14.63
N LEU A 539 14.23 12.22 14.47
CA LEU A 539 13.03 11.43 14.18
C LEU A 539 12.07 11.43 15.38
N LYS A 540 11.16 12.40 15.41
CA LYS A 540 9.93 12.34 16.23
C LYS A 540 8.71 12.20 15.32
N GLY A 541 7.80 11.32 15.72
CA GLY A 541 6.60 11.02 14.96
C GLY A 541 5.68 12.22 14.75
N ASP A 542 4.93 12.14 13.65
CA ASP A 542 3.66 12.82 13.44
C ASP A 542 3.69 14.36 13.38
N GLY A 543 4.35 14.87 12.33
CA GLY A 543 3.78 15.99 11.57
C GLY A 543 4.67 17.21 11.31
N LYS A 544 5.67 17.49 12.17
CA LYS A 544 6.64 18.57 11.96
C LYS A 544 8.00 18.21 12.58
N VAL A 545 9.01 17.99 11.74
CA VAL A 545 10.40 17.87 12.21
C VAL A 545 11.06 19.25 12.15
N ILE A 546 11.34 19.83 13.32
CA ILE A 546 12.14 21.05 13.44
C ILE A 546 13.62 20.65 13.37
N VAL A 547 14.37 21.33 12.51
CA VAL A 547 15.81 21.11 12.35
C VAL A 547 16.57 21.76 13.51
N GLY A 548 17.49 21.01 14.13
CA GLY A 548 18.24 21.44 15.31
C GLY A 548 19.72 21.06 15.25
N MET A 549 20.42 21.19 16.38
CA MET A 549 21.83 20.81 16.50
C MET A 549 21.99 19.54 17.35
N TRP A 550 22.87 18.64 16.93
CA TRP A 550 23.19 17.39 17.65
C TRP A 550 24.67 17.03 17.45
N PRO A 551 25.32 16.26 18.34
CA PRO A 551 26.69 15.79 18.10
C PRO A 551 26.85 15.08 16.75
N CYS A 552 27.85 15.50 15.97
CA CYS A 552 28.22 14.94 14.69
C CYS A 552 28.59 13.47 14.85
N HIS A 553 27.72 12.55 14.43
CA HIS A 553 28.03 11.11 14.47
C HIS A 553 28.66 10.60 13.16
N ARG A 554 28.52 11.35 12.06
CA ARG A 554 29.11 11.02 10.72
C ARG A 554 28.69 9.66 10.16
N GLU A 555 27.54 9.14 10.61
CA GLU A 555 26.98 7.86 10.17
C GLU A 555 25.99 8.00 9.00
N GLY A 556 25.84 9.22 8.47
CA GLY A 556 24.83 9.56 7.46
C GLY A 556 23.46 9.84 8.10
N GLY A 557 22.40 9.27 7.55
CA GLY A 557 21.05 9.34 8.11
C GLY A 557 20.53 10.77 8.33
N ASN A 558 20.15 11.08 9.56
CA ASN A 558 19.51 12.34 10.00
C ASN A 558 20.44 13.58 10.04
N GLN A 559 21.74 13.42 9.79
CA GLN A 559 22.71 14.53 9.70
C GLN A 559 23.22 14.79 8.28
N TYR A 560 22.89 13.92 7.32
CA TYR A 560 23.37 14.03 5.95
C TYR A 560 22.42 14.87 5.09
N TRP A 561 22.94 15.96 4.54
CA TRP A 561 22.17 16.92 3.73
C TRP A 561 22.65 16.95 2.29
N LEU A 562 21.76 17.34 1.38
CA LEU A 562 22.03 17.58 -0.03
C LEU A 562 21.48 18.95 -0.41
N MET A 563 22.25 19.77 -1.14
CA MET A 563 21.78 21.04 -1.68
C MET A 563 21.51 20.93 -3.18
N SER A 564 20.28 21.19 -3.64
CA SER A 564 19.92 21.13 -5.06
C SER A 564 20.36 22.39 -5.82
N LYS A 565 20.54 22.26 -7.14
CA LYS A 565 20.77 23.38 -8.08
C LYS A 565 19.63 24.42 -8.09
N LEU A 566 18.46 24.08 -7.54
CA LEU A 566 17.32 24.98 -7.39
C LEU A 566 17.32 25.76 -6.06
N GLY A 567 18.32 25.54 -5.20
CA GLY A 567 18.45 26.19 -3.89
C GLY A 567 17.74 25.47 -2.75
N GLU A 568 17.39 24.19 -2.88
CA GLU A 568 16.75 23.45 -1.80
C GLU A 568 17.82 22.73 -0.96
N ILE A 569 17.83 22.91 0.36
CA ILE A 569 18.58 22.02 1.27
C ILE A 569 17.62 20.91 1.71
N ARG A 570 17.97 19.66 1.42
CA ARG A 570 17.03 18.54 1.45
C ARG A 570 17.65 17.23 1.92
N ARG A 571 16.78 16.35 2.42
CA ARG A 571 16.99 14.92 2.64
C ARG A 571 15.89 14.19 1.89
N ASP A 572 16.26 13.55 0.78
CA ASP A 572 15.33 12.83 -0.11
C ASP A 572 14.18 13.72 -0.63
N ASN A 573 12.93 13.39 -0.27
CA ASN A 573 11.73 14.16 -0.60
C ASN A 573 11.39 15.27 0.41
N LYS A 574 12.16 15.42 1.51
CA LYS A 574 11.95 16.47 2.51
C LYS A 574 12.95 17.61 2.37
N CYS A 575 12.44 18.83 2.27
CA CYS A 575 13.20 20.07 2.13
C CYS A 575 13.09 20.91 3.40
N TRP A 576 14.15 21.68 3.68
CA TRP A 576 14.12 22.78 4.64
C TRP A 576 13.04 23.79 4.22
N ASP A 577 12.25 24.23 5.19
CA ASP A 577 11.13 25.13 4.99
C ASP A 577 11.09 26.21 6.09
N ALA A 578 11.23 27.47 5.67
CA ALA A 578 11.23 28.65 6.55
C ALA A 578 9.83 29.28 6.76
N GLY A 579 8.76 28.65 6.23
CA GLY A 579 7.41 29.23 6.19
C GLY A 579 6.47 28.79 7.32
N ILE A 580 6.77 27.68 8.01
CA ILE A 580 5.85 27.07 9.00
C ILE A 580 5.91 27.71 10.38
N GLU A 581 7.09 28.13 10.83
CA GLU A 581 7.28 28.80 12.12
C GLU A 581 8.27 29.95 11.91
N VAL A 582 7.86 31.18 12.27
CA VAL A 582 8.61 32.39 11.95
C VAL A 582 10.00 32.34 12.58
N GLY A 583 11.03 32.38 11.73
CA GLY A 583 12.42 32.38 12.17
C GLY A 583 13.01 31.01 12.48
N ARG A 584 12.27 29.90 12.26
CA ARG A 584 12.79 28.53 12.36
C ARG A 584 12.76 27.81 11.01
N ILE A 585 13.39 26.63 10.97
CA ILE A 585 13.45 25.75 9.81
C ILE A 585 12.78 24.42 10.17
N ALA A 586 11.74 24.05 9.41
CA ALA A 586 11.08 22.75 9.48
C ALA A 586 11.47 21.89 8.27
N LEU A 587 11.21 20.58 8.34
CA LEU A 587 11.19 19.70 7.16
C LEU A 587 9.76 19.49 6.67
N LEU A 588 9.52 19.84 5.40
CA LEU A 588 8.29 19.56 4.65
C LEU A 588 8.60 18.86 3.33
N ASP A 589 7.58 18.41 2.60
CA ASP A 589 7.75 17.91 1.24
C ASP A 589 8.34 18.97 0.29
N CYS A 590 9.36 18.56 -0.46
CA CYS A 590 10.01 19.37 -1.49
C CYS A 590 9.03 19.67 -2.63
N HIS A 591 8.71 20.95 -2.83
CA HIS A 591 7.73 21.37 -3.84
C HIS A 591 8.33 22.03 -5.09
N GLY A 592 9.65 22.28 -5.16
CA GLY A 592 10.33 22.83 -6.34
C GLY A 592 10.00 24.29 -6.72
N VAL A 593 8.99 24.91 -6.13
CA VAL A 593 8.52 26.29 -6.45
C VAL A 593 9.30 27.42 -5.76
N ARG A 594 10.47 27.13 -5.17
CA ARG A 594 11.31 28.09 -4.42
C ARG A 594 10.59 28.66 -3.18
N GLY A 595 10.50 29.98 -3.03
CA GLY A 595 9.85 30.62 -1.89
C GLY A 595 10.49 30.28 -0.54
N ASN A 596 9.67 29.80 0.40
CA ASN A 596 10.04 29.34 1.74
C ASN A 596 11.03 28.16 1.78
N GLN A 597 11.20 27.42 0.69
CA GLN A 597 12.18 26.32 0.57
C GLN A 597 13.46 26.71 -0.19
N HIS A 598 13.65 27.99 -0.51
CA HIS A 598 14.81 28.48 -1.26
C HIS A 598 15.91 29.05 -0.36
N PHE A 599 17.10 28.47 -0.47
CA PHE A 599 18.31 28.80 0.25
C PHE A 599 19.49 28.97 -0.72
N VAL A 600 20.46 29.81 -0.34
CA VAL A 600 21.68 30.05 -1.11
C VAL A 600 22.89 29.85 -0.20
N TYR A 601 23.78 28.92 -0.56
CA TYR A 601 25.04 28.72 0.13
C TYR A 601 26.13 29.57 -0.52
N THR A 602 26.63 30.59 0.18
CA THR A 602 27.56 31.59 -0.37
C THR A 602 29.00 31.06 -0.40
N SER A 603 29.89 31.76 -1.11
CA SER A 603 31.35 31.50 -1.04
C SER A 603 31.93 31.72 0.36
N ASN A 604 31.26 32.49 1.20
CA ASN A 604 31.70 32.85 2.55
C ASN A 604 31.19 31.86 3.62
N ASN A 605 30.75 30.68 3.19
CA ASN A 605 30.14 29.63 4.02
C ASN A 605 28.82 30.04 4.71
N GLU A 606 28.12 31.07 4.24
CA GLU A 606 26.82 31.46 4.79
C GLU A 606 25.68 30.71 4.08
N ILE A 607 24.66 30.28 4.82
CA ILE A 607 23.41 29.78 4.24
C ILE A 607 22.38 30.91 4.35
N LYS A 608 21.98 31.50 3.22
CA LYS A 608 21.02 32.60 3.15
C LYS A 608 19.61 32.13 2.80
N HIS A 609 18.60 32.74 3.41
CA HIS A 609 17.19 32.69 3.00
C HIS A 609 16.72 34.11 2.71
N GLY A 610 16.61 34.47 1.43
CA GLY A 610 16.46 35.86 1.01
C GLY A 610 17.65 36.71 1.48
N GLU A 611 17.37 37.84 2.16
CA GLU A 611 18.41 38.71 2.75
C GLU A 611 18.78 38.36 4.21
N ARG A 612 18.35 37.20 4.70
CA ARG A 612 18.65 36.71 6.05
C ARG A 612 19.57 35.50 6.00
N CYS A 613 20.27 35.25 7.11
CA CYS A 613 21.23 34.17 7.27
C CYS A 613 20.73 33.16 8.31
N VAL A 614 20.91 31.88 8.01
CA VAL A 614 20.71 30.78 8.96
C VAL A 614 21.78 30.89 10.03
N THR A 615 21.34 31.01 11.28
CA THR A 615 22.15 31.36 12.45
C THR A 615 22.02 30.28 13.50
N LEU A 616 23.13 29.90 14.13
CA LEU A 616 23.11 29.08 15.33
C LEU A 616 22.58 29.90 16.52
N SER A 617 21.44 29.50 17.10
CA SER A 617 20.76 30.21 18.20
C SER A 617 21.66 30.42 19.42
N GLU A 618 21.33 31.41 20.27
CA GLU A 618 22.20 31.81 21.39
C GLU A 618 22.58 30.66 22.34
N ASP A 619 21.63 29.74 22.58
CA ASP A 619 21.79 28.54 23.41
C ASP A 619 22.45 27.34 22.69
N ASN A 620 22.85 27.53 21.43
CA ASN A 620 23.46 26.55 20.51
C ASN A 620 22.61 25.31 20.19
N LYS A 621 21.29 25.31 20.45
CA LYS A 621 20.43 24.12 20.26
C LYS A 621 19.63 24.10 18.96
N SER A 622 19.41 25.27 18.35
CA SER A 622 18.47 25.43 17.24
C SER A 622 19.01 26.35 16.14
N LEU A 623 18.33 26.35 15.01
CA LEU A 623 18.60 27.24 13.89
C LEU A 623 17.58 28.37 13.87
N THR A 624 18.07 29.61 13.81
CA THR A 624 17.30 30.83 13.64
C THR A 624 17.56 31.47 12.27
N ILE A 625 16.63 32.29 11.76
CA ILE A 625 16.82 33.07 10.53
C ILE A 625 16.89 34.55 10.88
N GLU A 626 18.10 35.11 10.86
CA GLU A 626 18.43 36.44 11.37
C GLU A 626 19.04 37.33 10.29
N TYR A 627 19.27 38.62 10.57
CA TYR A 627 19.99 39.48 9.63
C TYR A 627 21.44 39.02 9.47
N CYS A 628 21.93 39.01 8.23
CA CYS A 628 23.30 38.60 7.93
C CYS A 628 24.34 39.54 8.56
N SER A 629 25.41 38.94 9.05
CA SER A 629 26.50 39.56 9.81
C SER A 629 27.77 38.72 9.64
N ASN A 630 28.95 39.26 9.95
CA ASN A 630 30.21 38.50 9.87
C ASN A 630 30.40 37.49 11.03
N SER A 631 29.32 37.10 11.72
CA SER A 631 29.34 36.19 12.87
C SER A 631 29.70 34.76 12.45
N ALA A 632 30.55 34.10 13.24
CA ALA A 632 30.85 32.67 13.04
C ALA A 632 29.60 31.78 13.23
N ARG A 633 28.56 32.26 13.91
CA ARG A 633 27.26 31.58 14.07
C ARG A 633 26.45 31.48 12.77
N GLN A 634 26.82 32.27 11.76
CA GLN A 634 26.17 32.29 10.45
C GLN A 634 26.99 31.59 9.36
N ARG A 635 28.16 31.03 9.72
CA ARG A 635 29.03 30.29 8.83
C ARG A 635 28.98 28.78 9.11
N TRP A 636 28.88 28.03 8.02
CA TRP A 636 28.57 26.61 7.99
C TRP A 636 29.50 25.90 7.01
N LYS A 637 30.24 24.90 7.46
CA LYS A 637 30.99 24.01 6.58
C LYS A 637 30.02 22.99 5.99
N PHE A 638 29.95 22.95 4.68
CA PHE A 638 29.15 22.00 3.90
C PHE A 638 29.99 21.67 2.66
N ASP A 639 30.19 20.38 2.37
CA ASP A 639 31.16 19.98 1.36
C ASP A 639 30.65 20.35 -0.04
N ARG A 640 31.46 21.06 -0.82
CA ARG A 640 31.17 21.45 -2.22
C ARG A 640 31.83 20.52 -3.24
N SER A 641 32.50 19.46 -2.79
CA SER A 641 33.06 18.45 -3.69
C SER A 641 31.93 17.80 -4.50
N PRO A 642 32.09 17.61 -5.82
CA PRO A 642 31.06 16.96 -6.62
C PRO A 642 30.94 15.50 -6.20
N LEU A 643 29.71 15.03 -5.95
CA LEU A 643 29.45 13.59 -5.83
C LEU A 643 29.59 12.94 -7.21
N ILE A 644 30.73 12.29 -7.47
CA ILE A 644 31.01 11.64 -8.76
C ILE A 644 30.53 10.17 -8.72
N LEU A 645 29.84 9.74 -9.78
CA LEU A 645 29.64 8.32 -10.10
C LEU A 645 30.94 7.71 -10.66
N THR A 646 32.02 7.66 -9.87
CA THR A 646 33.10 6.72 -10.13
C THR A 646 32.62 5.29 -9.93
N GLU A 647 33.18 4.37 -10.70
CA GLU A 647 33.04 2.91 -10.52
C GLU A 647 33.55 2.45 -9.13
#